data_AF-Q4KCF5-F1
#
_entry.id   AF-Q4KCF5-F1
#
_cell.length_a   1.000
_cell.length_b   1.000
_cell.length_c   1.000
_cell.angle_alpha   90.00
_cell.angle_beta   90.00
_cell.angle_gamma   90.00
#
_symmetry.space_group_name_H-M   'P 1'
#
loop_
_entity.id
_entity.type
_entity.pdbx_description
1 polymer ?
#
loop_
_entity_poly.entity_id
_entity_poly.type
_entity_poly.pdbx_seq_one_letter_code
_entity_poly.pdbx_strand_id
1 'polypeptide(L)'
;MDIEFRRGHVCKVVRRLFTALALCATNTLVQAAPAAPASVGFWYAEQPPLQELAQFEWAVVEPGHMASADVATLRKLGSQPFAYLSVGEFDGNRAALAKQALAQGASPVRNKAWDSQVMDIATPAWREHLFKRAKALQDQGYAGLFLDTLDSFQLLPEADREPQRKALASFLRELHSRLPNLKLFFNRGFEVLGELDGVASAVAVESIHAGWDASAKRYRPVSEADRTWLEGELKPLRARNIPLVAIDYLPANRREEARKLVRQLSQEGFIPVVTTPDLNALSMSTVEVQPRRIAMLYDPREGELYDHAGHRMLGGLLEYLGYRVDYFPVDDSLPAYSFAGLYAGVVLWMTSGPPEDSCAFYSWVGQRLDEQVPLAIMAGLPIEDRALLKRLGLNLAAPGARDALHVLSQDKSLIGAFEAPVVARSRELTRVSLLPDGPKPALVLGDDKGGKYVPVATAAWGGMALAPYVVEANVERSRWILDPFAFIQKALRLPSQPRPDTTTENGRRIATVHIDGDGFPSHAEVRGTPYSGRQVLDDYIRPNPFLTSVSIIEGEVGPKGMSPFLARELEPIAQEIFADPKVEVATHTYSHPFYMQPEKAKKDEDFHAEYGLRLNIPGYKTLDYKREILGSGDYINSRLTTAQKPVKLVFWPGDALPSAETIKLAYDAGLKNVNGGQTILTKANSSLTGLYPLLRPTSGGLQYYAPVINENMYTNLWKGPYYGFRDVIDTFELTDSPRRLRGIHLYYHFYSGTKQASIKAMTDIYQFMRGQQPLSLWMSDYLDRVHGLYQASLARTANGDWQVRGMDGLRTLRLDPALGWPDLGRSVGVAGVRDLPQGRYVALSSDHALLALRPERDPRPALELANIPLRDWRYVNDRQVSFSFAGQFNLEFSVRSASACRVEVQGQRYAGKSEQGLWHFQLPMKQVSDAQLLCN
;
A
#
# COMPACT_ATOMS: atom_id res chain seq x y z
N MET A 1 -41.45 38.70 57.33
CA MET A 1 -42.81 39.15 56.99
C MET A 1 -42.96 38.97 55.50
N ASP A 2 -43.34 37.78 55.04
CA ASP A 2 -44.70 37.17 55.03
C ASP A 2 -45.17 37.19 53.56
N ILE A 3 -45.11 36.05 52.86
CA ILE A 3 -46.17 35.04 52.68
C ILE A 3 -47.05 35.35 51.45
N GLU A 4 -46.88 34.50 50.42
CA GLU A 4 -47.90 33.82 49.58
C GLU A 4 -48.97 34.60 48.79
N PHE A 5 -49.59 34.14 47.68
CA PHE A 5 -49.40 33.04 46.71
C PHE A 5 -50.34 33.28 45.49
N ARG A 6 -49.95 32.72 44.35
CA ARG A 6 -50.77 32.08 43.27
C ARG A 6 -51.98 32.78 42.64
N ARG A 7 -51.86 33.03 41.32
CA ARG A 7 -52.44 32.19 40.24
C ARG A 7 -52.09 32.79 38.87
N GLY A 8 -51.42 32.04 37.99
CA GLY A 8 -51.14 32.58 36.66
C GLY A 8 -50.36 31.72 35.65
N HIS A 9 -50.33 30.39 35.74
CA HIS A 9 -49.65 29.55 34.72
C HIS A 9 -50.46 28.31 34.35
N VAL A 10 -51.51 28.48 33.54
CA VAL A 10 -52.12 27.36 32.79
C VAL A 10 -52.38 27.68 31.31
N CYS A 11 -52.36 28.95 30.87
CA CYS A 11 -52.83 29.28 29.51
C CYS A 11 -51.75 29.45 28.41
N LYS A 12 -50.46 29.19 28.68
CA LYS A 12 -49.37 29.36 27.67
C LYS A 12 -48.74 28.07 27.15
N VAL A 13 -49.04 26.91 27.74
CA VAL A 13 -48.47 25.62 27.31
C VAL A 13 -49.34 24.96 26.22
N VAL A 14 -50.67 25.11 26.29
CA VAL A 14 -51.58 24.47 25.32
C VAL A 14 -51.50 25.10 23.92
N ARG A 15 -51.14 26.39 23.82
CA ARG A 15 -51.05 27.10 22.52
C ARG A 15 -49.70 26.93 21.80
N ARG A 16 -48.67 26.37 22.46
CA ARG A 16 -47.39 25.99 21.81
C ARG A 16 -47.34 24.52 21.40
N LEU A 17 -48.17 23.65 22.00
CA LEU A 17 -48.31 22.26 21.57
C LEU A 17 -49.11 22.10 20.27
N PHE A 18 -50.11 22.95 20.00
CA PHE A 18 -50.90 22.84 18.77
C PHE A 18 -50.19 23.39 17.51
N THR A 19 -49.24 24.32 17.63
CA THR A 19 -48.41 24.77 16.49
C THR A 19 -47.26 23.81 16.19
N ALA A 20 -46.83 23.00 17.18
CA ALA A 20 -45.84 21.95 16.99
C ALA A 20 -46.43 20.66 16.38
N LEU A 21 -47.73 20.36 16.62
CA LEU A 21 -48.38 19.20 16.01
C LEU A 21 -48.87 19.44 14.56
N ALA A 22 -49.06 20.69 14.13
CA ALA A 22 -49.50 21.02 12.77
C ALA A 22 -48.35 21.19 11.75
N LEU A 23 -47.09 21.27 12.20
CA LEU A 23 -45.90 21.26 11.32
C LEU A 23 -45.26 19.86 11.16
N CYS A 24 -45.79 18.84 11.84
CA CYS A 24 -45.28 17.46 11.76
C CYS A 24 -46.10 16.52 10.87
N ALA A 25 -47.10 17.03 10.13
CA ALA A 25 -48.02 16.21 9.33
C ALA A 25 -47.87 16.34 7.80
N THR A 26 -46.82 17.01 7.30
CA THR A 26 -46.44 16.98 5.86
C THR A 26 -44.92 16.94 5.69
N ASN A 27 -44.24 16.09 6.46
CA ASN A 27 -42.98 15.51 6.00
C ASN A 27 -43.32 14.14 5.43
N THR A 28 -43.76 14.11 4.18
CA THR A 28 -43.47 12.95 3.36
C THR A 28 -41.96 12.83 3.36
N LEU A 29 -41.43 11.94 4.21
CA LEU A 29 -40.12 11.35 4.05
C LEU A 29 -40.11 10.80 2.63
N VAL A 30 -39.63 11.61 1.68
CA VAL A 30 -39.08 11.07 0.45
C VAL A 30 -37.89 10.26 0.94
N GLN A 31 -38.11 8.96 1.21
CA GLN A 31 -37.02 8.01 1.22
C GLN A 31 -36.39 8.16 -0.15
N ALA A 32 -35.28 8.90 -0.22
CA ALA A 32 -34.42 8.88 -1.39
C ALA A 32 -34.14 7.41 -1.65
N ALA A 33 -34.45 6.95 -2.88
CA ALA A 33 -34.07 5.61 -3.30
C ALA A 33 -32.59 5.39 -2.94
N PRO A 34 -32.20 4.21 -2.42
CA PRO A 34 -30.80 3.95 -2.12
C PRO A 34 -29.98 4.25 -3.38
N ALA A 35 -28.98 5.12 -3.25
CA ALA A 35 -28.16 5.53 -4.39
C ALA A 35 -27.56 4.28 -5.06
N ALA A 36 -27.72 4.19 -6.38
CA ALA A 36 -27.07 3.18 -7.21
C ALA A 36 -25.54 3.24 -6.99
N PRO A 37 -24.83 2.09 -6.99
CA PRO A 37 -23.38 2.14 -6.91
C PRO A 37 -22.82 2.82 -8.16
N ALA A 38 -21.87 3.73 -7.98
CA ALA A 38 -21.20 4.40 -9.09
C ALA A 38 -20.31 3.43 -9.88
N SER A 39 -19.79 2.39 -9.22
CA SER A 39 -18.91 1.38 -9.81
C SER A 39 -19.02 0.04 -9.09
N VAL A 40 -18.84 -1.05 -9.84
CA VAL A 40 -18.84 -2.43 -9.33
C VAL A 40 -17.60 -3.15 -9.85
N GLY A 41 -16.95 -3.94 -9.00
CA GLY A 41 -15.85 -4.84 -9.37
C GLY A 41 -16.10 -6.26 -8.89
N PHE A 42 -15.63 -7.25 -9.63
CA PHE A 42 -15.74 -8.67 -9.29
C PHE A 42 -14.36 -9.30 -9.14
N TRP A 43 -14.22 -10.23 -8.18
CA TRP A 43 -13.03 -11.07 -8.02
C TRP A 43 -13.34 -12.39 -7.31
N TYR A 44 -13.28 -13.52 -8.03
CA TYR A 44 -13.55 -14.86 -7.49
C TYR A 44 -12.32 -15.74 -7.33
N ALA A 45 -11.13 -15.27 -7.72
CA ALA A 45 -9.90 -16.02 -7.48
C ALA A 45 -9.43 -15.91 -6.02
N GLU A 46 -8.54 -16.83 -5.62
CA GLU A 46 -7.81 -16.72 -4.36
C GLU A 46 -6.98 -15.42 -4.27
N GLN A 47 -6.63 -15.02 -3.05
CA GLN A 47 -5.80 -13.85 -2.75
C GLN A 47 -6.35 -12.53 -3.35
N PRO A 48 -7.58 -12.13 -2.96
CA PRO A 48 -8.21 -10.93 -3.51
C PRO A 48 -7.37 -9.67 -3.26
N PRO A 49 -7.14 -8.83 -4.30
CA PRO A 49 -6.33 -7.61 -4.19
C PRO A 49 -7.17 -6.50 -3.52
N LEU A 50 -7.26 -6.55 -2.19
CA LEU A 50 -8.19 -5.73 -1.40
C LEU A 50 -8.05 -4.22 -1.68
N GLN A 51 -6.83 -3.72 -1.82
CA GLN A 51 -6.56 -2.31 -2.02
C GLN A 51 -7.11 -1.83 -3.36
N GLU A 52 -6.94 -2.63 -4.41
CA GLU A 52 -7.44 -2.37 -5.75
C GLU A 52 -8.96 -2.56 -5.83
N LEU A 53 -9.50 -3.60 -5.20
CA LEU A 53 -10.95 -3.82 -5.10
C LEU A 53 -11.65 -2.69 -4.35
N ALA A 54 -10.99 -2.06 -3.38
CA ALA A 54 -11.55 -0.93 -2.66
C ALA A 54 -11.76 0.34 -3.52
N GLN A 55 -11.25 0.36 -4.76
CA GLN A 55 -11.53 1.45 -5.71
C GLN A 55 -12.96 1.41 -6.24
N PHE A 56 -13.62 0.26 -6.21
CA PHE A 56 -15.01 0.10 -6.59
C PHE A 56 -15.93 0.37 -5.40
N GLU A 57 -17.08 0.98 -5.65
CA GLU A 57 -18.05 1.23 -4.59
C GLU A 57 -18.60 -0.09 -4.05
N TRP A 58 -18.94 -1.04 -4.95
CA TRP A 58 -19.27 -2.42 -4.59
C TRP A 58 -18.18 -3.37 -5.09
N ALA A 59 -17.72 -4.27 -4.22
CA ALA A 59 -16.77 -5.32 -4.56
C ALA A 59 -17.42 -6.68 -4.33
N VAL A 60 -17.72 -7.43 -5.40
CA VAL A 60 -18.29 -8.76 -5.33
C VAL A 60 -17.17 -9.79 -5.31
N VAL A 61 -17.17 -10.66 -4.31
CA VAL A 61 -16.09 -11.62 -4.07
C VAL A 61 -16.61 -13.01 -3.73
N GLU A 62 -15.80 -14.04 -4.01
CA GLU A 62 -16.04 -15.39 -3.51
C GLU A 62 -15.70 -15.44 -2.01
N PRO A 63 -16.69 -15.60 -1.11
CA PRO A 63 -16.46 -15.57 0.33
C PRO A 63 -15.54 -16.67 0.86
N GLY A 64 -15.34 -17.78 0.13
CA GLY A 64 -14.36 -18.81 0.46
C GLY A 64 -12.90 -18.33 0.45
N HIS A 65 -12.61 -17.20 -0.19
CA HIS A 65 -11.27 -16.63 -0.34
C HIS A 65 -11.02 -15.39 0.53
N MET A 66 -11.91 -15.09 1.47
CA MET A 66 -11.88 -13.89 2.31
C MET A 66 -11.95 -14.25 3.79
N ALA A 67 -11.07 -13.69 4.61
CA ALA A 67 -11.24 -13.66 6.06
C ALA A 67 -12.14 -12.47 6.48
N SER A 68 -12.73 -12.52 7.68
CA SER A 68 -13.50 -11.39 8.22
C SER A 68 -12.68 -10.10 8.34
N ALA A 69 -11.38 -10.21 8.57
CA ALA A 69 -10.45 -9.07 8.57
C ALA A 69 -10.33 -8.41 7.19
N ASP A 70 -10.41 -9.20 6.11
CA ASP A 70 -10.35 -8.70 4.73
C ASP A 70 -11.63 -7.92 4.38
N VAL A 71 -12.79 -8.44 4.80
CA VAL A 71 -14.10 -7.77 4.66
C VAL A 71 -14.10 -6.44 5.42
N ALA A 72 -13.61 -6.43 6.66
CA ALA A 72 -13.44 -5.21 7.44
C ALA A 72 -12.49 -4.21 6.77
N THR A 73 -11.42 -4.70 6.15
CA THR A 73 -10.44 -3.87 5.42
C THR A 73 -11.09 -3.20 4.21
N LEU A 74 -11.85 -3.91 3.37
CA LEU A 74 -12.57 -3.30 2.24
C LEU A 74 -13.52 -2.19 2.71
N ARG A 75 -14.24 -2.42 3.80
CA ARG A 75 -15.14 -1.41 4.40
C ARG A 75 -14.38 -0.20 4.92
N LYS A 76 -13.27 -0.40 5.62
CA LYS A 76 -12.39 0.68 6.09
C LYS A 76 -11.89 1.54 4.94
N LEU A 77 -11.57 0.91 3.79
CA LEU A 77 -11.12 1.60 2.58
C LEU A 77 -12.26 2.23 1.76
N GLY A 78 -13.50 2.13 2.24
CA GLY A 78 -14.68 2.80 1.69
C GLY A 78 -15.37 2.05 0.55
N SER A 79 -15.19 0.73 0.45
CA SER A 79 -15.94 -0.16 -0.46
C SER A 79 -16.96 -1.00 0.31
N GLN A 80 -18.02 -1.42 -0.36
CA GLN A 80 -19.05 -2.30 0.17
C GLN A 80 -18.82 -3.71 -0.36
N PRO A 81 -18.35 -4.67 0.47
CA PRO A 81 -18.12 -6.03 0.02
C PRO A 81 -19.44 -6.80 -0.10
N PHE A 82 -19.62 -7.48 -1.23
CA PHE A 82 -20.72 -8.39 -1.53
C PHE A 82 -20.19 -9.81 -1.63
N ALA A 83 -20.84 -10.75 -0.96
CA ALA A 83 -20.49 -12.17 -1.06
C ALA A 83 -21.29 -12.83 -2.20
N TYR A 84 -20.61 -13.60 -3.04
CA TYR A 84 -21.27 -14.52 -3.96
C TYR A 84 -22.11 -15.56 -3.21
N LEU A 85 -23.33 -15.81 -3.69
CA LEU A 85 -24.20 -16.88 -3.22
C LEU A 85 -25.04 -17.43 -4.38
N SER A 86 -24.77 -18.65 -4.81
CA SER A 86 -25.62 -19.38 -5.75
C SER A 86 -26.91 -19.84 -5.04
N VAL A 87 -28.08 -19.43 -5.55
CA VAL A 87 -29.37 -19.69 -4.92
C VAL A 87 -30.07 -20.89 -5.55
N GLY A 88 -30.01 -21.02 -6.87
CA GLY A 88 -30.65 -22.10 -7.63
C GLY A 88 -29.78 -23.34 -7.82
N GLU A 89 -28.48 -23.25 -7.55
CA GLU A 89 -27.54 -24.36 -7.76
C GLU A 89 -26.59 -24.57 -6.58
N PHE A 90 -26.14 -25.81 -6.42
CA PHE A 90 -25.07 -26.18 -5.52
C PHE A 90 -23.80 -26.51 -6.33
N ASP A 91 -22.72 -25.80 -6.04
CA ASP A 91 -21.40 -26.10 -6.59
C ASP A 91 -20.78 -27.30 -5.85
N GLY A 92 -20.59 -28.40 -6.61
CA GLY A 92 -20.01 -29.63 -6.10
C GLY A 92 -20.67 -30.91 -6.61
N ASN A 93 -20.07 -32.03 -6.20
CA ASN A 93 -20.51 -33.36 -6.59
C ASN A 93 -21.52 -33.96 -5.59
N ARG A 94 -22.10 -35.13 -5.94
CA ARG A 94 -23.06 -35.84 -5.09
C ARG A 94 -22.51 -36.19 -3.69
N ALA A 95 -21.22 -36.48 -3.58
CA ALA A 95 -20.60 -36.79 -2.30
C ALA A 95 -20.54 -35.55 -1.38
N ALA A 96 -20.24 -34.37 -1.94
CA ALA A 96 -20.27 -33.11 -1.22
C ALA A 96 -21.70 -32.76 -0.74
N LEU A 97 -22.71 -32.94 -1.59
CA LEU A 97 -24.12 -32.76 -1.24
C LEU A 97 -24.56 -33.67 -0.08
N ALA A 98 -24.20 -34.95 -0.13
CA ALA A 98 -24.52 -35.92 0.92
C ALA A 98 -23.84 -35.55 2.24
N LYS A 99 -22.56 -35.13 2.19
CA LYS A 99 -21.80 -34.70 3.38
C LYS A 99 -22.42 -33.49 4.07
N GLN A 100 -23.09 -32.60 3.32
CA GLN A 100 -23.80 -31.44 3.85
C GLN A 100 -25.27 -31.73 4.22
N ALA A 101 -25.73 -32.98 4.09
CA ALA A 101 -27.13 -33.39 4.29
C ALA A 101 -28.13 -32.64 3.40
N LEU A 102 -27.71 -32.25 2.19
CA LEU A 102 -28.52 -31.48 1.22
C LEU A 102 -29.10 -32.34 0.08
N ALA A 103 -28.84 -33.65 0.08
CA ALA A 103 -29.28 -34.54 -0.99
C ALA A 103 -30.80 -34.53 -1.24
N GLN A 104 -31.61 -34.24 -0.22
CA GLN A 104 -33.07 -34.14 -0.35
C GLN A 104 -33.54 -32.91 -1.15
N GLY A 105 -32.70 -31.88 -1.26
CA GLY A 105 -33.00 -30.68 -2.06
C GLY A 105 -32.45 -30.72 -3.48
N ALA A 106 -31.83 -31.82 -3.92
CA ALA A 106 -31.30 -31.94 -5.27
C ALA A 106 -32.41 -32.28 -6.27
N SER A 107 -32.53 -31.49 -7.33
CA SER A 107 -33.43 -31.80 -8.46
C SER A 107 -32.86 -32.93 -9.34
N PRO A 108 -33.63 -33.51 -10.28
CA PRO A 108 -33.09 -34.50 -11.21
C PRO A 108 -32.13 -33.92 -12.26
N VAL A 109 -31.96 -32.58 -12.32
CA VAL A 109 -31.18 -31.89 -13.36
C VAL A 109 -29.81 -31.46 -12.83
N ARG A 110 -28.76 -31.75 -13.59
CA ARG A 110 -27.40 -31.22 -13.37
C ARG A 110 -27.05 -30.28 -14.52
N ASN A 111 -26.54 -29.10 -14.20
CA ASN A 111 -26.08 -28.16 -15.19
C ASN A 111 -24.68 -28.58 -15.68
N LYS A 112 -24.61 -29.18 -16.87
CA LYS A 112 -23.35 -29.71 -17.42
C LYS A 112 -22.35 -28.62 -17.82
N ALA A 113 -22.81 -27.41 -18.09
CA ALA A 113 -21.94 -26.31 -18.52
C ALA A 113 -21.02 -25.83 -17.38
N TRP A 114 -21.53 -25.88 -16.14
CA TRP A 114 -20.87 -25.38 -14.93
C TRP A 114 -20.57 -26.47 -13.89
N ASP A 115 -20.88 -27.72 -14.21
CA ASP A 115 -20.75 -28.89 -13.33
C ASP A 115 -21.38 -28.71 -11.92
N SER A 116 -22.54 -28.05 -11.89
CA SER A 116 -23.30 -27.73 -10.68
C SER A 116 -24.63 -28.51 -10.62
N GLN A 117 -25.13 -28.76 -9.42
CA GLN A 117 -26.41 -29.44 -9.18
C GLN A 117 -27.54 -28.40 -9.08
N VAL A 118 -28.58 -28.50 -9.91
CA VAL A 118 -29.78 -27.65 -9.77
C VAL A 118 -30.56 -28.09 -8.53
N MET A 119 -30.89 -27.14 -7.66
CA MET A 119 -31.53 -27.38 -6.37
C MET A 119 -33.02 -27.00 -6.41
N ASP A 120 -33.83 -27.73 -5.66
CA ASP A 120 -35.24 -27.43 -5.42
C ASP A 120 -35.37 -26.39 -4.29
N ILE A 121 -35.79 -25.18 -4.67
CA ILE A 121 -35.90 -24.00 -3.79
C ILE A 121 -37.12 -24.11 -2.85
N ALA A 122 -38.07 -24.98 -3.14
CA ALA A 122 -39.20 -25.26 -2.26
C ALA A 122 -38.82 -26.18 -1.10
N THR A 123 -37.70 -26.92 -1.20
CA THR A 123 -37.28 -27.86 -0.16
C THR A 123 -36.76 -27.14 1.10
N PRO A 124 -37.31 -27.41 2.31
CA PRO A 124 -36.90 -26.73 3.54
C PRO A 124 -35.40 -26.84 3.85
N ALA A 125 -34.79 -28.00 3.56
CA ALA A 125 -33.36 -28.22 3.80
C ALA A 125 -32.46 -27.25 3.03
N TRP A 126 -32.80 -26.96 1.76
CA TRP A 126 -32.05 -26.02 0.94
C TRP A 126 -32.28 -24.57 1.37
N ARG A 127 -33.54 -24.19 1.66
CA ARG A 127 -33.88 -22.84 2.15
C ARG A 127 -33.16 -22.51 3.45
N GLU A 128 -33.20 -23.41 4.43
CA GLU A 128 -32.54 -23.20 5.72
C GLU A 128 -31.01 -23.19 5.59
N HIS A 129 -30.45 -23.96 4.67
CA HIS A 129 -29.02 -23.85 4.32
C HIS A 129 -28.68 -22.44 3.82
N LEU A 130 -29.44 -21.91 2.85
CA LEU A 130 -29.21 -20.57 2.31
C LEU A 130 -29.41 -19.47 3.36
N PHE A 131 -30.45 -19.55 4.21
CA PHE A 131 -30.64 -18.58 5.29
C PHE A 131 -29.49 -18.59 6.29
N LYS A 132 -29.02 -19.79 6.69
CA LYS A 132 -27.87 -19.94 7.58
C LYS A 132 -26.60 -19.37 6.94
N ARG A 133 -26.37 -19.64 5.65
CA ARG A 133 -25.22 -19.11 4.92
C ARG A 133 -25.27 -17.59 4.83
N ALA A 134 -26.42 -17.02 4.46
CA ALA A 134 -26.61 -15.57 4.40
C ALA A 134 -26.39 -14.88 5.76
N LYS A 135 -26.89 -15.47 6.86
CA LYS A 135 -26.66 -14.95 8.22
C LYS A 135 -25.17 -14.99 8.58
N ALA A 136 -24.47 -16.09 8.27
CA ALA A 136 -23.03 -16.19 8.52
C ALA A 136 -22.23 -15.14 7.74
N LEU A 137 -22.62 -14.85 6.49
CA LEU A 137 -21.99 -13.80 5.67
C LEU A 137 -22.27 -12.41 6.24
N GLN A 138 -23.50 -12.13 6.72
CA GLN A 138 -23.78 -10.89 7.45
C GLN A 138 -22.89 -10.74 8.69
N ASP A 139 -22.71 -11.81 9.45
CA ASP A 139 -21.89 -11.81 10.68
C ASP A 139 -20.39 -11.62 10.39
N GLN A 140 -19.92 -12.01 9.20
CA GLN A 140 -18.58 -11.72 8.72
C GLN A 140 -18.41 -10.25 8.27
N GLY A 141 -19.49 -9.47 8.22
CA GLY A 141 -19.47 -8.03 7.94
C GLY A 141 -19.77 -7.64 6.49
N TYR A 142 -20.19 -8.57 5.63
CA TYR A 142 -20.57 -8.27 4.25
C TYR A 142 -21.72 -7.24 4.21
N ALA A 143 -21.64 -6.31 3.26
CA ALA A 143 -22.66 -5.27 3.06
C ALA A 143 -23.86 -5.78 2.25
N GLY A 144 -23.68 -6.86 1.50
CA GLY A 144 -24.73 -7.46 0.69
C GLY A 144 -24.35 -8.84 0.13
N LEU A 145 -25.27 -9.40 -0.63
CA LEU A 145 -25.12 -10.68 -1.32
C LEU A 145 -25.33 -10.48 -2.81
N PHE A 146 -24.44 -11.04 -3.62
CA PHE A 146 -24.67 -11.22 -5.05
C PHE A 146 -25.32 -12.59 -5.26
N LEU A 147 -26.60 -12.58 -5.61
CA LEU A 147 -27.44 -13.77 -5.70
C LEU A 147 -27.46 -14.27 -7.14
N ASP A 148 -26.84 -15.42 -7.36
CA ASP A 148 -26.66 -16.03 -8.67
C ASP A 148 -27.63 -17.20 -8.88
N THR A 149 -27.69 -17.70 -10.12
CA THR A 149 -28.49 -18.86 -10.56
C THR A 149 -30.00 -18.72 -10.29
N LEU A 150 -30.50 -17.48 -10.32
CA LEU A 150 -31.92 -17.16 -10.10
C LEU A 150 -32.84 -17.65 -11.22
N ASP A 151 -32.28 -18.00 -12.37
CA ASP A 151 -32.99 -18.54 -13.55
C ASP A 151 -32.77 -20.04 -13.76
N SER A 152 -31.97 -20.73 -12.93
CA SER A 152 -31.67 -22.16 -13.10
C SER A 152 -32.89 -23.08 -13.01
N PHE A 153 -33.99 -22.63 -12.39
CA PHE A 153 -35.25 -23.37 -12.40
C PHE A 153 -35.84 -23.54 -13.81
N GLN A 154 -35.43 -22.72 -14.79
CA GLN A 154 -35.83 -22.87 -16.20
C GLN A 154 -35.28 -24.17 -16.83
N LEU A 155 -34.20 -24.74 -16.27
CA LEU A 155 -33.64 -26.02 -16.70
C LEU A 155 -34.49 -27.23 -16.28
N LEU A 156 -35.43 -27.03 -15.36
CA LEU A 156 -36.34 -28.08 -14.90
C LEU A 156 -37.43 -28.38 -15.94
N PRO A 157 -38.08 -29.55 -15.84
CA PRO A 157 -39.28 -29.85 -16.62
C PRO A 157 -40.33 -28.75 -16.48
N GLU A 158 -41.07 -28.47 -17.55
CA GLU A 158 -42.03 -27.35 -17.61
C GLU A 158 -43.04 -27.35 -16.46
N ALA A 159 -43.51 -28.53 -16.04
CA ALA A 159 -44.45 -28.69 -14.94
C ALA A 159 -43.90 -28.21 -13.58
N ASP A 160 -42.57 -28.20 -13.39
CA ASP A 160 -41.92 -27.84 -12.13
C ASP A 160 -41.52 -26.36 -12.08
N ARG A 161 -41.53 -25.64 -13.21
CA ARG A 161 -41.00 -24.26 -13.30
C ARG A 161 -41.80 -23.25 -12.49
N GLU A 162 -43.13 -23.23 -12.62
CA GLU A 162 -43.97 -22.25 -11.91
C GLU A 162 -43.98 -22.44 -10.39
N PRO A 163 -44.06 -23.67 -9.84
CA PRO A 163 -43.86 -23.91 -8.42
C PRO A 163 -42.50 -23.39 -7.91
N GLN A 164 -41.42 -23.64 -8.66
CA GLN A 164 -40.08 -23.18 -8.29
C GLN A 164 -39.94 -21.66 -8.35
N ARG A 165 -40.50 -21.02 -9.38
CA ARG A 165 -40.55 -19.55 -9.51
C ARG A 165 -41.22 -18.89 -8.30
N LYS A 166 -42.38 -19.43 -7.87
CA LYS A 166 -43.08 -18.96 -6.65
C LYS A 166 -42.25 -19.21 -5.38
N ALA A 167 -41.61 -20.36 -5.27
CA ALA A 167 -40.75 -20.69 -4.14
C ALA A 167 -39.53 -19.76 -4.04
N LEU A 168 -38.94 -19.39 -5.19
CA LEU A 168 -37.86 -18.43 -5.31
C LEU A 168 -38.32 -17.02 -4.91
N ALA A 169 -39.45 -16.53 -5.43
CA ALA A 169 -40.00 -15.23 -5.03
C ALA A 169 -40.26 -15.18 -3.51
N SER A 170 -40.86 -16.24 -2.96
CA SER A 170 -41.07 -16.34 -1.50
C SER A 170 -39.76 -16.40 -0.72
N PHE A 171 -38.75 -17.12 -1.22
CA PHE A 171 -37.42 -17.19 -0.61
C PHE A 171 -36.77 -15.82 -0.52
N LEU A 172 -36.71 -15.09 -1.63
CA LEU A 172 -36.03 -13.81 -1.72
C LEU A 172 -36.70 -12.74 -0.84
N ARG A 173 -38.03 -12.73 -0.81
CA ARG A 173 -38.81 -11.85 0.09
C ARG A 173 -38.53 -12.15 1.57
N GLU A 174 -38.49 -13.43 1.91
CA GLU A 174 -38.19 -13.88 3.26
C GLU A 174 -36.73 -13.59 3.66
N LEU A 175 -35.78 -13.79 2.75
CA LEU A 175 -34.36 -13.48 2.96
C LEU A 175 -34.17 -11.99 3.30
N HIS A 176 -34.78 -11.12 2.50
CA HIS A 176 -34.76 -9.67 2.75
C HIS A 176 -35.42 -9.30 4.07
N SER A 177 -36.57 -9.91 4.40
CA SER A 177 -37.24 -9.67 5.67
C SER A 177 -36.44 -10.15 6.88
N ARG A 178 -35.74 -11.29 6.78
CA ARG A 178 -34.91 -11.85 7.86
C ARG A 178 -33.62 -11.05 8.04
N LEU A 179 -33.03 -10.54 6.95
CA LEU A 179 -31.73 -9.86 6.93
C LEU A 179 -31.80 -8.48 6.23
N PRO A 180 -32.57 -7.51 6.75
CA PRO A 180 -32.86 -6.24 6.06
C PRO A 180 -31.63 -5.34 5.83
N ASN A 181 -30.54 -5.57 6.57
CA ASN A 181 -29.29 -4.83 6.41
C ASN A 181 -28.41 -5.34 5.26
N LEU A 182 -28.72 -6.51 4.69
CA LEU A 182 -28.02 -7.02 3.51
C LEU A 182 -28.67 -6.45 2.26
N LYS A 183 -27.89 -5.72 1.47
CA LYS A 183 -28.28 -5.39 0.09
C LYS A 183 -28.31 -6.66 -0.74
N LEU A 184 -29.41 -6.89 -1.45
CA LEU A 184 -29.51 -8.04 -2.34
C LEU A 184 -29.28 -7.58 -3.78
N PHE A 185 -28.17 -8.02 -4.36
CA PHE A 185 -27.76 -7.72 -5.74
C PHE A 185 -28.04 -8.96 -6.58
N PHE A 186 -29.03 -8.91 -7.46
CA PHE A 186 -29.49 -10.08 -8.19
C PHE A 186 -28.71 -10.25 -9.49
N ASN A 187 -28.33 -11.47 -9.86
CA ASN A 187 -28.02 -11.79 -11.25
C ASN A 187 -29.30 -12.20 -11.97
N ARG A 188 -29.78 -11.37 -12.91
CA ARG A 188 -31.07 -11.55 -13.58
C ARG A 188 -32.25 -11.67 -12.60
N GLY A 189 -32.98 -12.79 -12.63
CA GLY A 189 -34.19 -13.02 -11.83
C GLY A 189 -35.45 -12.33 -12.36
N PHE A 190 -35.53 -12.08 -13.67
CA PHE A 190 -36.63 -11.32 -14.31
C PHE A 190 -38.02 -11.89 -13.99
N GLU A 191 -38.13 -13.21 -13.90
CA GLU A 191 -39.39 -13.95 -13.66
C GLU A 191 -39.98 -13.75 -12.26
N VAL A 192 -39.19 -13.24 -11.31
CA VAL A 192 -39.62 -12.99 -9.93
C VAL A 192 -39.59 -11.51 -9.56
N LEU A 193 -38.83 -10.67 -10.27
CA LEU A 193 -38.68 -9.25 -9.97
C LEU A 193 -40.00 -8.46 -10.00
N GLY A 194 -41.00 -8.89 -10.77
CA GLY A 194 -42.34 -8.29 -10.76
C GLY A 194 -43.08 -8.43 -9.43
N GLU A 195 -42.69 -9.37 -8.57
CA GLU A 195 -43.32 -9.64 -7.26
C GLU A 195 -42.47 -9.16 -6.07
N LEU A 196 -41.31 -8.54 -6.33
CA LEU A 196 -40.25 -8.27 -5.35
C LEU A 196 -39.88 -6.79 -5.30
N ASP A 197 -40.89 -5.91 -5.30
CA ASP A 197 -40.68 -4.47 -5.17
C ASP A 197 -39.92 -4.13 -3.88
N GLY A 198 -38.85 -3.35 -4.00
CA GLY A 198 -38.00 -2.91 -2.89
C GLY A 198 -37.03 -3.97 -2.35
N VAL A 199 -37.02 -5.20 -2.89
CA VAL A 199 -36.14 -6.28 -2.42
C VAL A 199 -34.75 -6.20 -3.05
N ALA A 200 -34.68 -6.03 -4.37
CA ALA A 200 -33.42 -5.96 -5.10
C ALA A 200 -32.82 -4.54 -5.00
N SER A 201 -31.55 -4.47 -4.58
CA SER A 201 -30.76 -3.23 -4.55
C SER A 201 -30.15 -2.88 -5.90
N ALA A 202 -29.89 -3.88 -6.74
CA ALA A 202 -29.49 -3.75 -8.14
C ALA A 202 -29.74 -5.09 -8.86
N VAL A 203 -29.72 -5.08 -10.19
CA VAL A 203 -29.83 -6.26 -11.05
C VAL A 203 -28.67 -6.29 -12.05
N ALA A 204 -27.91 -7.38 -12.06
CA ALA A 204 -26.87 -7.65 -13.03
C ALA A 204 -27.40 -8.42 -14.23
N VAL A 205 -26.75 -8.24 -15.38
CA VAL A 205 -27.02 -8.97 -16.62
C VAL A 205 -25.72 -9.39 -17.27
N GLU A 206 -25.62 -10.69 -17.56
CA GLU A 206 -24.58 -11.30 -18.38
C GLU A 206 -25.19 -11.78 -19.71
N SER A 207 -24.97 -11.12 -20.83
CA SER A 207 -24.20 -9.88 -21.07
C SER A 207 -24.94 -9.00 -22.07
N ILE A 208 -24.54 -7.73 -22.25
CA ILE A 208 -25.22 -6.76 -23.13
C ILE A 208 -24.63 -6.74 -24.55
N HIS A 209 -23.31 -6.60 -24.71
CA HIS A 209 -22.67 -6.53 -26.04
C HIS A 209 -21.61 -7.61 -26.27
N ALA A 210 -20.78 -7.89 -25.26
CA ALA A 210 -19.70 -8.86 -25.31
C ALA A 210 -19.95 -9.94 -24.24
N GLY A 211 -20.25 -11.16 -24.69
CA GLY A 211 -20.57 -12.28 -23.82
C GLY A 211 -19.54 -13.40 -23.88
N TRP A 212 -19.74 -14.37 -23.00
CA TRP A 212 -18.99 -15.62 -22.95
C TRP A 212 -19.91 -16.79 -23.32
N ASP A 213 -19.45 -17.65 -24.22
CA ASP A 213 -20.08 -18.94 -24.51
C ASP A 213 -19.39 -20.01 -23.68
N ALA A 214 -20.00 -20.39 -22.55
CA ALA A 214 -19.43 -21.37 -21.61
C ALA A 214 -19.26 -22.76 -22.24
N SER A 215 -20.14 -23.15 -23.16
CA SER A 215 -20.08 -24.46 -23.83
C SER A 215 -18.92 -24.52 -24.83
N ALA A 216 -18.77 -23.48 -25.64
CA ALA A 216 -17.69 -23.39 -26.63
C ALA A 216 -16.39 -22.80 -26.08
N LYS A 217 -16.38 -22.37 -24.82
CA LYS A 217 -15.27 -21.68 -24.13
C LYS A 217 -14.66 -20.56 -24.97
N ARG A 218 -15.51 -19.67 -25.50
CA ARG A 218 -15.08 -18.55 -26.35
C ARG A 218 -15.86 -17.28 -26.09
N TYR A 219 -15.19 -16.15 -26.30
CA TYR A 219 -15.81 -14.84 -26.34
C TYR A 219 -16.67 -14.70 -27.59
N ARG A 220 -17.85 -14.09 -27.46
CA ARG A 220 -18.76 -13.83 -28.59
C ARG A 220 -19.48 -12.49 -28.44
N PRO A 221 -19.83 -11.82 -29.54
CA PRO A 221 -20.81 -10.74 -29.47
C PRO A 221 -22.18 -11.30 -29.04
N VAL A 222 -22.92 -10.54 -28.23
CA VAL A 222 -24.31 -10.84 -27.88
C VAL A 222 -25.18 -10.55 -29.11
N SER A 223 -26.09 -11.47 -29.42
CA SER A 223 -26.92 -11.38 -30.64
C SER A 223 -27.96 -10.27 -30.51
N GLU A 224 -28.43 -9.73 -31.65
CA GLU A 224 -29.49 -8.72 -31.65
C GLU A 224 -30.81 -9.28 -31.09
N ALA A 225 -31.10 -10.55 -31.32
CA ALA A 225 -32.25 -11.23 -30.74
C ALA A 225 -32.17 -11.28 -29.20
N ASP A 226 -31.02 -11.67 -28.65
CA ASP A 226 -30.80 -11.70 -27.20
C ASP A 226 -30.93 -10.30 -26.59
N ARG A 227 -30.35 -9.27 -27.24
CA ARG A 227 -30.47 -7.87 -26.79
C ARG A 227 -31.91 -7.37 -26.82
N THR A 228 -32.66 -7.71 -27.87
CA THR A 228 -34.07 -7.30 -28.01
C THR A 228 -34.93 -7.94 -26.93
N TRP A 229 -34.69 -9.22 -26.62
CA TRP A 229 -35.34 -9.91 -25.52
C TRP A 229 -34.98 -9.27 -24.17
N LEU A 230 -33.68 -9.06 -23.89
CA LEU A 230 -33.21 -8.40 -22.68
C LEU A 230 -33.82 -7.01 -22.50
N GLU A 231 -33.91 -6.21 -23.55
CA GLU A 231 -34.49 -4.87 -23.48
C GLU A 231 -35.98 -4.90 -23.05
N GLY A 232 -36.71 -5.96 -23.43
CA GLY A 232 -38.08 -6.22 -22.95
C GLY A 232 -38.13 -6.40 -21.42
N GLU A 233 -37.19 -7.13 -20.85
CA GLU A 233 -37.09 -7.38 -19.40
C GLU A 233 -36.51 -6.19 -18.62
N LEU A 234 -35.60 -5.43 -19.24
CA LEU A 234 -34.90 -4.31 -18.60
C LEU A 234 -35.74 -3.04 -18.53
N LYS A 235 -36.60 -2.78 -19.52
CA LYS A 235 -37.43 -1.57 -19.57
C LYS A 235 -38.33 -1.41 -18.32
N PRO A 236 -39.03 -2.45 -17.81
CA PRO A 236 -39.76 -2.39 -16.55
C PRO A 236 -38.88 -2.10 -15.32
N LEU A 237 -37.62 -2.57 -15.31
CA LEU A 237 -36.69 -2.32 -14.21
C LEU A 237 -36.21 -0.86 -14.19
N ARG A 238 -35.90 -0.30 -15.38
CA ARG A 238 -35.57 1.12 -15.51
C ARG A 238 -36.72 2.01 -15.08
N ALA A 239 -37.97 1.67 -15.43
CA ALA A 239 -39.15 2.41 -15.02
C ALA A 239 -39.35 2.44 -13.48
N ARG A 240 -38.84 1.43 -12.77
CA ARG A 240 -38.83 1.36 -11.29
C ARG A 240 -37.57 1.93 -10.65
N ASN A 241 -36.67 2.55 -11.42
CA ASN A 241 -35.38 3.07 -10.98
C ASN A 241 -34.49 2.02 -10.30
N ILE A 242 -34.58 0.75 -10.71
CA ILE A 242 -33.69 -0.30 -10.23
C ILE A 242 -32.34 -0.15 -10.96
N PRO A 243 -31.20 -0.03 -10.24
CA PRO A 243 -29.89 0.05 -10.87
C PRO A 243 -29.57 -1.22 -11.67
N LEU A 244 -29.09 -1.04 -12.89
CA LEU A 244 -28.73 -2.13 -13.79
C LEU A 244 -27.21 -2.22 -13.96
N VAL A 245 -26.65 -3.39 -13.71
CA VAL A 245 -25.21 -3.67 -13.87
C VAL A 245 -25.01 -4.55 -15.10
N ALA A 246 -24.19 -4.13 -16.05
CA ALA A 246 -23.88 -4.91 -17.24
C ALA A 246 -22.53 -5.61 -17.04
N ILE A 247 -22.54 -6.94 -16.97
CA ILE A 247 -21.33 -7.76 -16.85
C ILE A 247 -21.02 -8.33 -18.24
N ASP A 248 -19.99 -7.76 -18.87
CA ASP A 248 -19.56 -8.10 -20.21
C ASP A 248 -18.13 -8.68 -20.20
N TYR A 249 -17.88 -9.61 -21.12
CA TYR A 249 -16.67 -10.42 -21.13
C TYR A 249 -15.75 -10.09 -22.30
N LEU A 250 -14.51 -9.67 -22.00
CA LEU A 250 -13.44 -9.49 -22.97
C LEU A 250 -12.14 -10.13 -22.44
N PRO A 251 -11.28 -10.67 -23.33
CA PRO A 251 -9.93 -11.07 -22.98
C PRO A 251 -9.14 -9.95 -22.28
N ALA A 252 -8.31 -10.34 -21.32
CA ALA A 252 -7.48 -9.45 -20.52
C ALA A 252 -6.57 -8.51 -21.34
N ASN A 253 -6.15 -8.93 -22.54
CA ASN A 253 -5.29 -8.15 -23.44
C ASN A 253 -6.05 -7.13 -24.32
N ARG A 254 -7.39 -7.06 -24.27
CA ARG A 254 -8.21 -6.11 -25.06
C ARG A 254 -8.72 -4.92 -24.24
N ARG A 255 -7.84 -4.32 -23.42
CA ARG A 255 -8.22 -3.24 -22.49
C ARG A 255 -8.73 -1.97 -23.18
N GLU A 256 -8.21 -1.60 -24.35
CA GLU A 256 -8.73 -0.43 -25.09
C GLU A 256 -10.16 -0.64 -25.58
N GLU A 257 -10.49 -1.86 -26.02
CA GLU A 257 -11.86 -2.23 -26.38
C GLU A 257 -12.76 -2.24 -25.15
N ALA A 258 -12.26 -2.74 -24.01
CA ALA A 258 -12.97 -2.67 -22.74
C ALA A 258 -13.29 -1.23 -22.31
N ARG A 259 -12.35 -0.27 -22.47
CA ARG A 259 -12.62 1.16 -22.20
C ARG A 259 -13.73 1.73 -23.08
N LYS A 260 -13.77 1.34 -24.36
CA LYS A 260 -14.84 1.77 -25.27
C LYS A 260 -16.18 1.19 -24.85
N LEU A 261 -16.21 -0.11 -24.50
CA LEU A 261 -17.40 -0.80 -24.05
C LEU A 261 -17.94 -0.23 -22.74
N VAL A 262 -17.06 0.05 -21.75
CA VAL A 262 -17.43 0.74 -20.49
C VAL A 262 -18.14 2.07 -20.77
N ARG A 263 -17.60 2.89 -21.69
CA ARG A 263 -18.22 4.17 -22.06
C ARG A 263 -19.59 3.98 -22.72
N GLN A 264 -19.69 3.02 -23.63
CA GLN A 264 -20.94 2.70 -24.32
C GLN A 264 -22.02 2.26 -23.31
N LEU A 265 -21.73 1.27 -22.47
CA LEU A 265 -22.65 0.76 -21.44
C LEU A 265 -23.09 1.87 -20.47
N SER A 266 -22.16 2.75 -20.08
CA SER A 266 -22.49 3.91 -19.23
C SER A 266 -23.48 4.88 -19.91
N GLN A 267 -23.31 5.13 -21.22
CA GLN A 267 -24.22 5.97 -22.00
C GLN A 267 -25.60 5.33 -22.18
N GLU A 268 -25.66 4.00 -22.20
CA GLU A 268 -26.89 3.21 -22.24
C GLU A 268 -27.59 3.09 -20.86
N GLY A 269 -27.02 3.72 -19.83
CA GLY A 269 -27.61 3.78 -18.49
C GLY A 269 -27.27 2.60 -17.58
N PHE A 270 -26.29 1.77 -17.95
CA PHE A 270 -25.79 0.69 -17.11
C PHE A 270 -24.61 1.14 -16.24
N ILE A 271 -24.40 0.43 -15.14
CA ILE A 271 -23.14 0.41 -14.41
C ILE A 271 -22.29 -0.70 -15.04
N PRO A 272 -21.24 -0.38 -15.79
CA PRO A 272 -20.47 -1.38 -16.53
C PRO A 272 -19.53 -2.17 -15.63
N VAL A 273 -19.37 -3.44 -15.95
CA VAL A 273 -18.33 -4.33 -15.46
C VAL A 273 -17.81 -5.11 -16.66
N VAL A 274 -16.58 -4.81 -17.10
CA VAL A 274 -15.93 -5.54 -18.20
C VAL A 274 -14.75 -6.32 -17.65
N THR A 275 -14.78 -7.65 -17.79
CA THR A 275 -13.81 -8.56 -17.15
C THR A 275 -13.65 -9.88 -17.92
N THR A 276 -12.92 -10.85 -17.35
CA THR A 276 -12.77 -12.22 -17.87
C THR A 276 -13.84 -13.15 -17.27
N PRO A 277 -14.23 -14.24 -17.96
CA PRO A 277 -15.27 -15.16 -17.48
C PRO A 277 -14.91 -15.88 -16.17
N ASP A 278 -13.62 -16.05 -15.88
CA ASP A 278 -13.16 -16.65 -14.62
C ASP A 278 -13.20 -15.68 -13.43
N LEU A 279 -13.48 -14.39 -13.68
CA LEU A 279 -13.52 -13.33 -12.66
C LEU A 279 -12.24 -13.26 -11.81
N ASN A 280 -11.10 -13.56 -12.44
CA ASN A 280 -9.77 -13.60 -11.85
C ASN A 280 -8.85 -12.47 -12.35
N ALA A 281 -9.45 -11.44 -12.94
CA ALA A 281 -8.80 -10.24 -13.43
C ALA A 281 -9.50 -9.01 -12.86
N LEU A 282 -8.76 -7.91 -12.67
CA LEU A 282 -9.35 -6.66 -12.21
C LEU A 282 -10.33 -6.12 -13.25
N SER A 283 -11.60 -6.04 -12.83
CA SER A 283 -12.69 -5.53 -13.65
C SER A 283 -12.45 -4.09 -14.09
N MET A 284 -13.01 -3.71 -15.24
CA MET A 284 -13.11 -2.31 -15.68
C MET A 284 -14.54 -1.81 -15.49
N SER A 285 -14.69 -0.68 -14.82
CA SER A 285 -15.99 -0.02 -14.60
C SER A 285 -15.87 1.48 -14.92
N THR A 286 -16.76 2.33 -14.41
CA THR A 286 -16.61 3.80 -14.44
C THR A 286 -15.35 4.30 -13.73
N VAL A 287 -14.69 3.40 -12.99
CA VAL A 287 -13.32 3.52 -12.50
C VAL A 287 -12.43 2.45 -13.12
N GLU A 288 -11.21 2.83 -13.49
CA GLU A 288 -10.17 1.93 -13.97
C GLU A 288 -8.97 2.01 -13.02
N VAL A 289 -8.74 0.93 -12.27
CA VAL A 289 -7.54 0.78 -11.43
C VAL A 289 -6.28 0.96 -12.28
N GLN A 290 -5.37 1.81 -11.82
CA GLN A 290 -4.07 2.03 -12.42
C GLN A 290 -3.04 1.20 -11.66
N PRO A 291 -2.37 0.23 -12.29
CA PRO A 291 -1.46 -0.68 -11.60
C PRO A 291 -0.31 0.06 -10.90
N ARG A 292 -0.10 -0.29 -9.62
CA ARG A 292 1.06 0.14 -8.82
C ARG A 292 1.94 -1.01 -8.36
N ARG A 293 1.55 -2.25 -8.62
CA ARG A 293 2.30 -3.43 -8.20
C ARG A 293 3.34 -3.82 -9.24
N ILE A 294 4.53 -4.16 -8.77
CA ILE A 294 5.59 -4.78 -9.54
C ILE A 294 5.87 -6.14 -8.91
N ALA A 295 5.77 -7.20 -9.71
CA ALA A 295 6.15 -8.53 -9.27
C ALA A 295 7.67 -8.68 -9.43
N MET A 296 8.39 -8.90 -8.34
CA MET A 296 9.83 -9.17 -8.36
C MET A 296 10.05 -10.65 -8.12
N LEU A 297 10.47 -11.38 -9.15
CA LEU A 297 10.82 -12.78 -9.01
C LEU A 297 12.29 -12.88 -8.64
N TYR A 298 12.55 -13.71 -7.64
CA TYR A 298 13.90 -13.98 -7.14
C TYR A 298 14.08 -15.47 -6.88
N ASP A 299 15.33 -15.90 -6.87
CA ASP A 299 15.71 -17.29 -6.64
C ASP A 299 16.24 -17.48 -5.23
N PRO A 300 15.59 -18.30 -4.38
CA PRO A 300 16.11 -18.56 -3.03
C PRO A 300 17.47 -19.28 -3.02
N ARG A 301 17.92 -19.87 -4.14
CA ARG A 301 19.29 -20.38 -4.29
C ARG A 301 20.34 -19.27 -4.24
N GLU A 302 19.95 -18.02 -4.52
CA GLU A 302 20.80 -16.82 -4.46
C GLU A 302 20.79 -16.15 -3.08
N GLY A 303 20.13 -16.78 -2.10
CA GLY A 303 19.99 -16.28 -0.75
C GLY A 303 18.60 -15.72 -0.45
N GLU A 304 18.47 -15.23 0.77
CA GLU A 304 17.20 -14.71 1.29
C GLU A 304 16.82 -13.39 0.64
N LEU A 305 15.53 -13.05 0.73
CA LEU A 305 15.02 -11.78 0.19
C LEU A 305 15.80 -10.55 0.68
N TYR A 306 16.25 -10.56 1.95
CA TYR A 306 17.03 -9.45 2.52
C TYR A 306 18.34 -9.20 1.77
N ASP A 307 19.00 -10.27 1.31
CA ASP A 307 20.32 -10.22 0.66
C ASP A 307 20.23 -10.07 -0.86
N HIS A 308 19.05 -10.34 -1.41
CA HIS A 308 18.81 -10.36 -2.85
C HIS A 308 18.93 -8.97 -3.48
N ALA A 309 19.71 -8.87 -4.58
CA ALA A 309 20.02 -7.60 -5.23
C ALA A 309 18.77 -6.86 -5.75
N GLY A 310 17.77 -7.58 -6.25
CA GLY A 310 16.49 -6.99 -6.68
C GLY A 310 15.73 -6.29 -5.53
N HIS A 311 15.84 -6.80 -4.29
CA HIS A 311 15.27 -6.15 -3.12
C HIS A 311 16.13 -4.95 -2.70
N ARG A 312 17.43 -5.17 -2.47
CA ARG A 312 18.36 -4.18 -1.91
C ARG A 312 18.64 -3.00 -2.81
N MET A 313 18.82 -3.23 -4.11
CA MET A 313 19.28 -2.19 -5.05
C MET A 313 18.14 -1.57 -5.85
N LEU A 314 17.09 -2.34 -6.16
CA LEU A 314 15.98 -1.86 -7.01
C LEU A 314 14.71 -1.50 -6.22
N GLY A 315 14.44 -2.15 -5.09
CA GLY A 315 13.23 -1.93 -4.29
C GLY A 315 13.00 -0.46 -3.92
N GLY A 316 14.01 0.21 -3.36
CA GLY A 316 13.91 1.63 -2.96
C GLY A 316 13.71 2.59 -4.15
N LEU A 317 14.18 2.22 -5.34
CA LEU A 317 13.99 3.00 -6.56
C LEU A 317 12.55 2.86 -7.12
N LEU A 318 11.98 1.65 -7.03
CA LEU A 318 10.59 1.38 -7.39
C LEU A 318 9.62 2.10 -6.45
N GLU A 319 9.90 2.09 -5.14
CA GLU A 319 9.16 2.85 -4.14
C GLU A 319 9.15 4.35 -4.47
N TYR A 320 10.30 4.92 -4.84
CA TYR A 320 10.37 6.32 -5.29
C TYR A 320 9.52 6.57 -6.53
N LEU A 321 9.51 5.65 -7.50
CA LEU A 321 8.64 5.74 -8.68
C LEU A 321 7.14 5.59 -8.33
N GLY A 322 6.82 5.37 -7.06
CA GLY A 322 5.46 5.25 -6.55
C GLY A 322 4.92 3.83 -6.71
N TYR A 323 5.75 2.80 -6.86
CA TYR A 323 5.31 1.41 -7.00
C TYR A 323 5.50 0.63 -5.70
N ARG A 324 4.59 -0.31 -5.44
CA ARG A 324 4.76 -1.36 -4.45
C ARG A 324 5.42 -2.56 -5.12
N VAL A 325 6.30 -3.24 -4.40
CA VAL A 325 6.95 -4.46 -4.87
C VAL A 325 6.37 -5.65 -4.12
N ASP A 326 5.84 -6.62 -4.87
CA ASP A 326 5.46 -7.93 -4.38
C ASP A 326 6.56 -8.92 -4.79
N TYR A 327 7.18 -9.57 -3.81
CA TYR A 327 8.31 -10.47 -4.03
C TYR A 327 7.82 -11.91 -4.12
N PHE A 328 8.19 -12.61 -5.18
CA PHE A 328 7.81 -13.99 -5.43
C PHE A 328 9.06 -14.88 -5.54
N PRO A 329 9.29 -15.76 -4.56
CA PRO A 329 10.29 -16.80 -4.73
C PRO A 329 9.81 -17.80 -5.79
N VAL A 330 10.73 -18.28 -6.63
CA VAL A 330 10.40 -19.16 -7.77
C VAL A 330 10.39 -20.66 -7.45
N ASP A 331 10.78 -21.04 -6.24
CA ASP A 331 10.64 -22.40 -5.69
C ASP A 331 9.26 -22.63 -5.03
N ASP A 332 8.50 -21.56 -4.76
CA ASP A 332 7.10 -21.60 -4.37
C ASP A 332 6.16 -21.56 -5.59
N SER A 333 4.88 -21.88 -5.36
CA SER A 333 3.84 -21.74 -6.37
C SER A 333 3.60 -20.27 -6.73
N LEU A 334 3.94 -19.90 -7.97
CA LEU A 334 3.65 -18.56 -8.50
C LEU A 334 2.13 -18.33 -8.64
N PRO A 335 1.64 -17.09 -8.45
CA PRO A 335 0.19 -16.85 -8.50
C PRO A 335 -0.43 -17.16 -9.86
N ALA A 336 -1.59 -17.83 -9.84
CA ALA A 336 -2.30 -18.29 -11.03
C ALA A 336 -3.35 -17.30 -11.57
N TYR A 337 -3.75 -16.29 -10.79
CA TYR A 337 -4.69 -15.25 -11.23
C TYR A 337 -4.06 -14.34 -12.29
N SER A 338 -4.89 -13.57 -13.01
CA SER A 338 -4.40 -12.70 -14.08
C SER A 338 -3.68 -11.47 -13.54
N PHE A 339 -2.57 -11.09 -14.17
CA PHE A 339 -1.81 -9.90 -13.78
C PHE A 339 -2.29 -8.64 -14.53
N ALA A 340 -3.08 -8.81 -15.58
CA ALA A 340 -3.60 -7.71 -16.39
C ALA A 340 -4.43 -6.73 -15.56
N GLY A 341 -4.00 -5.46 -15.54
CA GLY A 341 -4.68 -4.41 -14.76
C GLY A 341 -4.39 -4.43 -13.26
N LEU A 342 -3.67 -5.43 -12.74
CA LEU A 342 -3.22 -5.51 -11.35
C LEU A 342 -1.73 -5.16 -11.20
N TYR A 343 -0.89 -5.72 -12.06
CA TYR A 343 0.55 -5.50 -12.08
C TYR A 343 0.94 -4.58 -13.23
N ALA A 344 1.80 -3.60 -12.94
CA ALA A 344 2.39 -2.73 -13.95
C ALA A 344 3.49 -3.45 -14.74
N GLY A 345 4.07 -4.50 -14.17
CA GLY A 345 5.07 -5.33 -14.83
C GLY A 345 5.69 -6.35 -13.90
N VAL A 346 6.56 -7.18 -14.48
CA VAL A 346 7.32 -8.21 -13.78
C VAL A 346 8.82 -7.92 -13.94
N VAL A 347 9.57 -7.99 -12.85
CA VAL A 347 11.03 -7.96 -12.85
C VAL A 347 11.54 -9.36 -12.55
N LEU A 348 12.36 -9.91 -13.46
CA LEU A 348 13.08 -11.17 -13.27
C LEU A 348 14.53 -10.81 -12.95
N TRP A 349 14.94 -10.97 -11.69
CA TRP A 349 16.32 -10.73 -11.28
C TRP A 349 16.88 -12.01 -10.69
N MET A 350 17.38 -12.90 -11.55
CA MET A 350 17.90 -14.21 -11.14
C MET A 350 19.16 -14.52 -11.95
N THR A 351 20.24 -14.81 -11.26
CA THR A 351 21.58 -15.08 -11.81
C THR A 351 21.97 -16.56 -11.78
N SER A 352 21.24 -17.41 -11.06
CA SER A 352 21.44 -18.87 -10.97
C SER A 352 20.89 -19.65 -12.16
N GLY A 353 20.26 -18.96 -13.13
CA GLY A 353 19.60 -19.57 -14.28
C GLY A 353 18.14 -19.97 -13.99
N PRO A 354 17.53 -20.84 -14.83
CA PRO A 354 16.15 -21.28 -14.63
C PRO A 354 15.93 -22.00 -13.28
N PRO A 355 14.74 -21.88 -12.67
CA PRO A 355 14.40 -22.62 -11.44
C PRO A 355 14.28 -24.12 -11.70
N GLU A 356 14.17 -24.92 -10.62
CA GLU A 356 14.04 -26.38 -10.71
C GLU A 356 12.82 -26.79 -11.54
N ASP A 357 11.63 -26.24 -11.27
CA ASP A 357 10.45 -26.41 -12.12
C ASP A 357 10.40 -25.36 -13.25
N SER A 358 11.39 -25.44 -14.13
CA SER A 358 11.50 -24.55 -15.30
C SER A 358 10.29 -24.62 -16.23
N CYS A 359 9.57 -25.75 -16.30
CA CYS A 359 8.40 -25.90 -17.16
C CYS A 359 7.23 -25.04 -16.68
N ALA A 360 6.88 -25.14 -15.38
CA ALA A 360 5.87 -24.30 -14.78
C ALA A 360 6.25 -22.82 -14.87
N PHE A 361 7.52 -22.49 -14.61
CA PHE A 361 8.03 -21.14 -14.73
C PHE A 361 7.90 -20.57 -16.15
N TYR A 362 8.31 -21.29 -17.19
CA TYR A 362 8.18 -20.83 -18.58
C TYR A 362 6.73 -20.69 -19.01
N SER A 363 5.85 -21.60 -18.56
CA SER A 363 4.40 -21.47 -18.78
C SER A 363 3.86 -20.19 -18.16
N TRP A 364 4.25 -19.92 -16.90
CA TRP A 364 3.85 -18.71 -16.18
C TRP A 364 4.34 -17.43 -16.87
N VAL A 365 5.60 -17.38 -17.29
CA VAL A 365 6.14 -16.24 -18.07
C VAL A 365 5.40 -16.08 -19.39
N GLY A 366 5.09 -17.18 -20.08
CA GLY A 366 4.29 -17.19 -21.30
C GLY A 366 2.89 -16.58 -21.11
N GLN A 367 2.20 -16.93 -20.01
CA GLN A 367 0.90 -16.37 -19.67
C GLN A 367 0.97 -14.85 -19.43
N ARG A 368 2.01 -14.35 -18.75
CA ARG A 368 2.19 -12.90 -18.57
C ARG A 368 2.38 -12.17 -19.91
N LEU A 369 3.09 -12.79 -20.86
CA LEU A 369 3.22 -12.27 -22.21
C LEU A 369 1.89 -12.30 -22.99
N ASP A 370 1.05 -13.32 -22.80
CA ASP A 370 -0.28 -13.42 -23.42
C ASP A 370 -1.23 -12.32 -22.90
N GLU A 371 -1.11 -12.00 -21.61
CA GLU A 371 -1.78 -10.90 -20.92
C GLU A 371 -1.22 -9.51 -21.29
N GLN A 372 -0.13 -9.46 -22.05
CA GLN A 372 0.62 -8.24 -22.39
C GLN A 372 1.24 -7.51 -21.19
N VAL A 373 1.49 -8.21 -20.09
CA VAL A 373 2.18 -7.67 -18.92
C VAL A 373 3.68 -7.51 -19.26
N PRO A 374 4.24 -6.29 -19.15
CA PRO A 374 5.65 -6.04 -19.46
C PRO A 374 6.61 -6.83 -18.55
N LEU A 375 7.74 -7.30 -19.11
CA LEU A 375 8.82 -7.97 -18.38
C LEU A 375 10.12 -7.15 -18.40
N ALA A 376 10.83 -7.10 -17.28
CA ALA A 376 12.20 -6.58 -17.18
C ALA A 376 13.13 -7.69 -16.67
N ILE A 377 13.97 -8.22 -17.56
CA ILE A 377 14.99 -9.22 -17.22
C ILE A 377 16.26 -8.50 -16.81
N MET A 378 16.74 -8.73 -15.59
CA MET A 378 17.87 -8.00 -15.01
C MET A 378 18.95 -8.94 -14.46
N ALA A 379 20.20 -8.57 -14.72
CA ALA A 379 21.43 -9.25 -14.31
C ALA A 379 21.65 -10.65 -14.90
N GLY A 380 20.71 -11.58 -14.75
CA GLY A 380 20.78 -12.89 -15.39
C GLY A 380 19.63 -13.13 -16.37
N LEU A 381 19.73 -14.23 -17.14
CA LEU A 381 18.72 -14.67 -18.10
C LEU A 381 18.22 -16.06 -17.69
N PRO A 382 17.18 -16.17 -16.84
CA PRO A 382 16.67 -17.45 -16.36
C PRO A 382 15.76 -18.15 -17.39
N ILE A 383 16.02 -17.97 -18.69
CA ILE A 383 15.20 -18.50 -19.79
C ILE A 383 16.10 -19.21 -20.80
N GLU A 384 15.96 -20.53 -20.87
CA GLU A 384 16.67 -21.38 -21.83
C GLU A 384 15.73 -22.03 -22.85
N ASP A 385 14.41 -21.99 -22.63
CA ASP A 385 13.43 -22.53 -23.57
C ASP A 385 13.48 -21.80 -24.92
N ARG A 386 13.74 -22.56 -25.98
CA ARG A 386 13.95 -22.02 -27.34
C ARG A 386 12.70 -21.37 -27.90
N ALA A 387 11.51 -21.88 -27.58
CA ALA A 387 10.26 -21.32 -28.07
C ALA A 387 9.99 -19.95 -27.43
N LEU A 388 10.21 -19.83 -26.12
CA LEU A 388 10.08 -18.60 -25.37
C LEU A 388 11.15 -17.58 -25.78
N LEU A 389 12.41 -17.97 -25.93
CA LEU A 389 13.47 -17.09 -26.45
C LEU A 389 13.13 -16.56 -27.84
N LYS A 390 12.66 -17.42 -28.75
CA LYS A 390 12.20 -17.01 -30.09
C LYS A 390 11.02 -16.04 -30.01
N ARG A 391 10.06 -16.28 -29.11
CA ARG A 391 8.93 -15.37 -28.84
C ARG A 391 9.40 -14.00 -28.34
N LEU A 392 10.48 -13.95 -27.56
CA LEU A 392 11.12 -12.71 -27.11
C LEU A 392 12.01 -12.05 -28.19
N GLY A 393 12.20 -12.70 -29.34
CA GLY A 393 13.08 -12.22 -30.41
C GLY A 393 14.58 -12.38 -30.07
N LEU A 394 14.92 -13.34 -29.22
CA LEU A 394 16.27 -13.58 -28.72
C LEU A 394 16.83 -14.90 -29.25
N ASN A 395 18.14 -14.94 -29.44
CA ASN A 395 18.90 -16.15 -29.70
C ASN A 395 20.05 -16.26 -28.70
N LEU A 396 20.04 -17.33 -27.91
CA LEU A 396 21.06 -17.61 -26.89
C LEU A 396 22.11 -18.56 -27.48
N ALA A 397 23.35 -18.09 -27.57
CA ALA A 397 24.48 -18.90 -27.99
C ALA A 397 25.12 -19.63 -26.79
N ALA A 398 25.71 -20.81 -27.05
CA ALA A 398 26.48 -21.52 -26.04
C ALA A 398 27.68 -20.66 -25.56
N PRO A 399 28.14 -20.85 -24.30
CA PRO A 399 29.37 -20.25 -23.84
C PRO A 399 30.54 -20.62 -24.77
N GLY A 400 31.42 -19.66 -25.06
CA GLY A 400 32.57 -19.86 -25.94
C GLY A 400 33.84 -19.17 -25.44
N ALA A 401 34.89 -19.16 -26.25
CA ALA A 401 36.19 -18.55 -25.92
C ALA A 401 36.04 -17.07 -25.52
N ARG A 402 36.79 -16.62 -24.50
CA ARG A 402 36.79 -15.24 -23.99
C ARG A 402 37.52 -14.30 -24.95
N ASP A 403 36.92 -14.07 -26.11
CA ASP A 403 37.44 -13.15 -27.11
C ASP A 403 37.39 -11.70 -26.59
N ALA A 404 38.26 -10.84 -27.11
CA ALA A 404 38.21 -9.41 -26.83
C ALA A 404 36.91 -8.83 -27.38
N LEU A 405 36.27 -7.95 -26.59
CA LEU A 405 35.03 -7.30 -26.98
C LEU A 405 35.23 -5.81 -27.13
N HIS A 406 34.53 -5.24 -28.11
CA HIS A 406 34.48 -3.81 -28.36
C HIS A 406 33.03 -3.32 -28.37
N VAL A 407 32.79 -2.11 -27.88
CA VAL A 407 31.45 -1.50 -27.93
C VAL A 407 31.21 -1.02 -29.36
N LEU A 408 30.23 -1.64 -30.04
CA LEU A 408 29.81 -1.24 -31.39
C LEU A 408 28.78 -0.11 -31.36
N SER A 409 27.86 -0.14 -30.40
CA SER A 409 26.90 0.95 -30.18
C SER A 409 26.38 0.95 -28.74
N GLN A 410 25.99 2.13 -28.26
CA GLN A 410 25.41 2.34 -26.93
C GLN A 410 24.34 3.44 -26.96
N ASP A 411 23.23 3.22 -26.27
CA ASP A 411 22.21 4.21 -25.96
C ASP A 411 22.50 4.83 -24.59
N LYS A 412 23.16 6.00 -24.60
CA LYS A 412 23.54 6.72 -23.39
C LYS A 412 22.36 7.18 -22.53
N SER A 413 21.12 7.14 -23.05
CA SER A 413 19.93 7.41 -22.23
C SER A 413 19.57 6.26 -21.29
N LEU A 414 20.14 5.07 -21.51
CA LEU A 414 19.86 3.87 -20.72
C LEU A 414 21.10 3.32 -20.02
N ILE A 415 22.30 3.47 -20.60
CA ILE A 415 23.48 2.80 -20.09
C ILE A 415 24.77 3.61 -20.32
N GLY A 416 25.67 3.56 -19.34
CA GLY A 416 27.03 4.14 -19.42
C GLY A 416 27.13 5.63 -19.14
N ALA A 417 26.02 6.28 -18.75
CA ALA A 417 25.96 7.71 -18.46
C ALA A 417 25.28 8.04 -17.11
N PHE A 418 25.09 7.03 -16.24
CA PHE A 418 24.48 7.21 -14.91
C PHE A 418 25.54 7.36 -13.83
N GLU A 419 26.02 6.27 -13.20
CA GLU A 419 27.08 6.32 -12.16
C GLU A 419 28.43 5.78 -12.63
N ALA A 420 28.43 4.87 -13.59
CA ALA A 420 29.63 4.26 -14.17
C ALA A 420 29.55 4.17 -15.71
N PRO A 421 30.67 4.30 -16.43
CA PRO A 421 30.71 4.10 -17.87
C PRO A 421 30.63 2.61 -18.24
N VAL A 422 30.26 2.32 -19.49
CA VAL A 422 30.39 0.96 -20.04
C VAL A 422 31.86 0.63 -20.27
N VAL A 423 32.31 -0.51 -19.74
CA VAL A 423 33.60 -1.13 -20.07
C VAL A 423 33.31 -2.50 -20.70
N ALA A 424 33.87 -2.76 -21.88
CA ALA A 424 33.65 -4.05 -22.55
C ALA A 424 34.33 -5.19 -21.77
N ARG A 425 33.55 -6.20 -21.37
CA ARG A 425 33.99 -7.36 -20.59
C ARG A 425 33.36 -8.64 -21.14
N SER A 426 34.20 -9.63 -21.43
CA SER A 426 33.74 -10.95 -21.90
C SER A 426 33.54 -11.95 -20.77
N ARG A 427 34.08 -11.68 -19.58
CA ARG A 427 33.83 -12.47 -18.36
C ARG A 427 32.36 -12.30 -17.95
N GLU A 428 31.70 -13.42 -17.67
CA GLU A 428 30.29 -13.48 -17.24
C GLU A 428 29.27 -12.94 -18.28
N LEU A 429 29.71 -12.68 -19.52
CA LEU A 429 28.81 -12.26 -20.59
C LEU A 429 27.89 -13.42 -21.01
N THR A 430 26.59 -13.19 -20.86
CA THR A 430 25.57 -14.03 -21.50
C THR A 430 25.48 -13.67 -22.99
N ARG A 431 25.74 -14.63 -23.88
CA ARG A 431 25.85 -14.41 -25.33
C ARG A 431 24.48 -14.39 -26.00
N VAL A 432 23.77 -13.29 -25.84
CA VAL A 432 22.48 -13.07 -26.51
C VAL A 432 22.67 -12.29 -27.79
N SER A 433 22.04 -12.75 -28.86
CA SER A 433 21.86 -12.02 -30.12
C SER A 433 20.37 -11.83 -30.40
N LEU A 434 20.04 -10.88 -31.28
CA LEU A 434 18.66 -10.55 -31.61
C LEU A 434 18.24 -11.23 -32.92
N LEU A 435 17.02 -11.75 -32.97
CA LEU A 435 16.38 -12.19 -34.21
C LEU A 435 15.93 -10.98 -35.06
N PRO A 436 15.69 -11.16 -36.37
CA PRO A 436 15.06 -10.13 -37.20
C PRO A 436 13.74 -9.65 -36.57
N ASP A 437 13.48 -8.35 -36.63
CA ASP A 437 12.33 -7.68 -35.98
C ASP A 437 12.24 -7.89 -34.46
N GLY A 438 13.35 -8.30 -33.83
CA GLY A 438 13.48 -8.47 -32.39
C GLY A 438 13.61 -7.15 -31.62
N PRO A 439 13.99 -7.22 -30.34
CA PRO A 439 14.17 -6.06 -29.48
C PRO A 439 15.07 -4.96 -30.08
N LYS A 440 14.82 -3.70 -29.71
CA LYS A 440 15.71 -2.58 -30.01
C LYS A 440 16.94 -2.64 -29.10
N PRO A 441 18.17 -2.79 -29.62
CA PRO A 441 19.37 -2.84 -28.80
C PRO A 441 19.66 -1.48 -28.16
N ALA A 442 20.13 -1.51 -26.91
CA ALA A 442 20.67 -0.37 -26.18
C ALA A 442 22.19 -0.49 -25.95
N LEU A 443 22.73 -1.71 -25.95
CA LEU A 443 24.17 -1.96 -25.97
C LEU A 443 24.46 -3.08 -26.97
N VAL A 444 25.36 -2.83 -27.92
CA VAL A 444 25.84 -3.85 -28.88
C VAL A 444 27.34 -3.98 -28.75
N LEU A 445 27.79 -5.22 -28.57
CA LEU A 445 29.19 -5.61 -28.46
C LEU A 445 29.59 -6.43 -29.68
N GLY A 446 30.82 -6.27 -30.13
CA GLY A 446 31.43 -7.05 -31.20
C GLY A 446 32.68 -7.77 -30.71
N ASP A 447 32.93 -8.97 -31.23
CA ASP A 447 34.24 -9.62 -31.11
C ASP A 447 35.02 -9.55 -32.43
N ASP A 448 36.32 -9.86 -32.36
CA ASP A 448 37.22 -9.83 -33.51
C ASP A 448 36.89 -10.90 -34.58
N LYS A 449 36.01 -11.86 -34.27
CA LYS A 449 35.53 -12.92 -35.18
C LYS A 449 34.20 -12.57 -35.86
N GLY A 450 33.70 -11.35 -35.64
CA GLY A 450 32.45 -10.86 -36.23
C GLY A 450 31.19 -11.26 -35.47
N GLY A 451 31.31 -11.87 -34.29
CA GLY A 451 30.20 -12.11 -33.37
C GLY A 451 29.61 -10.80 -32.87
N LYS A 452 28.28 -10.75 -32.73
CA LYS A 452 27.54 -9.60 -32.21
C LYS A 452 26.68 -10.02 -31.03
N TYR A 453 26.83 -9.33 -29.91
CA TYR A 453 26.12 -9.61 -28.66
C TYR A 453 25.36 -8.38 -28.18
N VAL A 454 24.15 -8.58 -27.66
CA VAL A 454 23.25 -7.53 -27.20
C VAL A 454 22.82 -7.83 -25.76
N PRO A 455 23.62 -7.42 -24.76
CA PRO A 455 23.29 -7.64 -23.35
C PRO A 455 22.20 -6.69 -22.83
N VAL A 456 21.93 -5.58 -23.53
CA VAL A 456 20.89 -4.62 -23.13
C VAL A 456 20.00 -4.27 -24.33
N ALA A 457 18.69 -4.46 -24.17
CA ALA A 457 17.70 -4.18 -25.20
C ALA A 457 16.31 -3.84 -24.60
N THR A 458 15.46 -3.19 -25.39
CA THR A 458 14.06 -2.88 -25.05
C THR A 458 13.14 -3.31 -26.20
N ALA A 459 11.92 -3.74 -25.90
CA ALA A 459 10.96 -4.32 -26.83
C ALA A 459 9.52 -4.01 -26.39
N ALA A 460 8.54 -4.37 -27.23
CA ALA A 460 7.12 -4.23 -26.87
C ALA A 460 6.72 -5.12 -25.68
N TRP A 461 7.33 -6.29 -25.53
CA TRP A 461 7.13 -7.19 -24.37
C TRP A 461 7.86 -6.72 -23.12
N GLY A 462 8.83 -5.80 -23.26
CA GLY A 462 9.50 -5.15 -22.16
C GLY A 462 10.99 -4.91 -22.38
N GLY A 463 11.90 -5.50 -21.61
CA GLY A 463 13.34 -5.28 -21.80
C GLY A 463 14.23 -6.26 -21.05
N MET A 464 15.51 -6.24 -21.42
CA MET A 464 16.56 -7.08 -20.85
C MET A 464 17.82 -6.23 -20.62
N ALA A 465 18.44 -6.36 -19.46
CA ALA A 465 19.74 -5.79 -19.13
C ALA A 465 20.56 -6.82 -18.33
N LEU A 466 21.59 -7.40 -18.94
CA LEU A 466 22.35 -8.53 -18.38
C LEU A 466 23.69 -8.09 -17.81
N ALA A 467 24.15 -8.83 -16.79
CA ALA A 467 25.50 -8.73 -16.27
C ALA A 467 26.54 -9.05 -17.38
N PRO A 468 27.75 -8.46 -17.31
CA PRO A 468 28.24 -7.54 -16.27
C PRO A 468 27.87 -6.05 -16.52
N TYR A 469 26.83 -5.76 -17.31
CA TYR A 469 26.52 -4.40 -17.78
C TYR A 469 25.39 -3.68 -17.00
N VAL A 470 24.96 -4.25 -15.86
CA VAL A 470 23.96 -3.64 -14.98
C VAL A 470 24.63 -2.78 -13.91
N VAL A 471 25.56 -3.39 -13.16
CA VAL A 471 26.30 -2.78 -12.05
C VAL A 471 27.78 -3.13 -12.19
N GLU A 472 28.65 -2.15 -11.96
CA GLU A 472 30.08 -2.35 -11.74
C GLU A 472 30.29 -2.57 -10.24
N ALA A 473 30.84 -3.71 -9.85
CA ALA A 473 31.06 -4.05 -8.45
C ALA A 473 32.52 -4.48 -8.19
N ASN A 474 33.02 -4.11 -7.01
CA ASN A 474 34.22 -4.67 -6.40
C ASN A 474 33.91 -5.07 -4.95
N VAL A 475 34.93 -5.47 -4.18
CA VAL A 475 34.76 -5.96 -2.79
C VAL A 475 34.12 -4.92 -1.86
N GLU A 476 34.30 -3.62 -2.13
CA GLU A 476 33.86 -2.54 -1.23
C GLU A 476 32.68 -1.71 -1.77
N ARG A 477 32.47 -1.67 -3.09
CA ARG A 477 31.61 -0.69 -3.76
C ARG A 477 30.89 -1.27 -4.95
N SER A 478 29.70 -0.76 -5.22
CA SER A 478 28.91 -1.06 -6.40
C SER A 478 28.40 0.25 -7.01
N ARG A 479 28.34 0.32 -8.34
CA ARG A 479 27.84 1.49 -9.09
C ARG A 479 27.01 1.06 -10.27
N TRP A 480 25.90 1.75 -10.49
CA TRP A 480 25.03 1.53 -11.64
C TRP A 480 25.70 1.95 -12.95
N ILE A 481 25.89 0.97 -13.86
CA ILE A 481 26.26 1.25 -15.26
C ILE A 481 24.99 1.59 -16.03
N LEU A 482 23.93 0.81 -15.83
CA LEU A 482 22.57 1.06 -16.31
C LEU A 482 21.95 2.23 -15.55
N ASP A 483 21.21 3.12 -16.21
CA ASP A 483 20.26 4.01 -15.50
C ASP A 483 19.03 3.17 -15.10
N PRO A 484 18.86 2.80 -13.82
CA PRO A 484 17.79 1.91 -13.41
C PRO A 484 16.41 2.55 -13.58
N PHE A 485 16.28 3.88 -13.45
CA PHE A 485 15.01 4.56 -13.62
C PHE A 485 14.60 4.57 -15.09
N ALA A 486 15.50 4.98 -15.98
CA ALA A 486 15.21 5.07 -17.40
C ALA A 486 14.92 3.68 -18.00
N PHE A 487 15.71 2.66 -17.62
CA PHE A 487 15.50 1.29 -18.08
C PHE A 487 14.16 0.73 -17.61
N ILE A 488 13.86 0.77 -16.30
CA ILE A 488 12.62 0.20 -15.76
C ILE A 488 11.39 0.93 -16.30
N GLN A 489 11.41 2.27 -16.36
CA GLN A 489 10.28 3.02 -16.92
C GLN A 489 10.02 2.66 -18.39
N LYS A 490 11.08 2.44 -19.17
CA LYS A 490 10.96 2.08 -20.59
C LYS A 490 10.60 0.61 -20.80
N ALA A 491 11.28 -0.31 -20.12
CA ALA A 491 11.04 -1.75 -20.19
C ALA A 491 9.64 -2.11 -19.68
N LEU A 492 9.24 -1.57 -18.53
CA LEU A 492 7.92 -1.85 -17.99
C LEU A 492 6.82 -0.91 -18.53
N ARG A 493 7.16 -0.01 -19.46
CA ARG A 493 6.22 0.94 -20.08
C ARG A 493 5.42 1.72 -19.02
N LEU A 494 6.09 2.12 -17.94
CA LEU A 494 5.46 2.72 -16.77
C LEU A 494 4.84 4.08 -17.12
N PRO A 495 3.53 4.29 -16.90
CA PRO A 495 2.90 5.55 -17.23
C PRO A 495 3.32 6.66 -16.26
N SER A 496 3.17 7.92 -16.70
CA SER A 496 3.21 9.05 -15.77
C SER A 496 1.92 9.09 -14.96
N GLN A 497 2.05 8.95 -13.65
CA GLN A 497 0.94 8.92 -12.69
C GLN A 497 1.36 9.57 -11.37
N PRO A 498 0.40 10.07 -10.55
CA PRO A 498 0.67 10.51 -9.19
C PRO A 498 1.37 9.41 -8.39
N ARG A 499 2.34 9.81 -7.57
CA ARG A 499 3.16 8.89 -6.77
C ARG A 499 2.97 9.21 -5.29
N PRO A 500 2.45 8.29 -4.47
CA PRO A 500 2.46 8.48 -3.03
C PRO A 500 3.89 8.70 -2.53
N ASP A 501 4.09 9.70 -1.65
CA ASP A 501 5.42 10.18 -1.28
C ASP A 501 5.59 10.27 0.24
N THR A 502 6.53 9.48 0.78
CA THR A 502 6.82 9.40 2.22
C THR A 502 7.88 10.39 2.68
N THR A 503 8.38 11.25 1.80
CA THR A 503 9.51 12.13 2.11
C THR A 503 9.08 13.54 2.49
N THR A 504 7.85 13.91 2.10
CA THR A 504 7.31 15.26 2.22
C THR A 504 5.90 15.20 2.78
N GLU A 505 5.57 16.06 3.75
CA GLU A 505 4.20 16.28 4.23
C GLU A 505 3.98 17.78 4.41
N ASN A 506 2.82 18.29 3.95
CA ASN A 506 2.49 19.71 3.96
C ASN A 506 3.61 20.59 3.40
N GLY A 507 4.22 20.16 2.28
CA GLY A 507 5.31 20.86 1.60
C GLY A 507 6.65 20.85 2.32
N ARG A 508 6.78 20.35 3.56
CA ARG A 508 8.07 20.23 4.27
C ARG A 508 8.63 18.82 4.15
N ARG A 509 9.97 18.70 4.12
CA ARG A 509 10.63 17.40 4.23
C ARG A 509 10.34 16.81 5.61
N ILE A 510 10.02 15.53 5.68
CA ILE A 510 9.74 14.84 6.94
C ILE A 510 11.05 14.57 7.67
N ALA A 511 11.06 14.71 8.98
CA ALA A 511 12.16 14.30 9.85
C ALA A 511 11.68 13.40 10.99
N THR A 512 12.49 12.39 11.31
CA THR A 512 12.30 11.51 12.48
C THR A 512 13.61 11.40 13.24
N VAL A 513 13.55 11.30 14.56
CA VAL A 513 14.68 10.90 15.39
C VAL A 513 14.30 9.62 16.13
N HIS A 514 15.13 8.59 16.07
CA HIS A 514 14.98 7.43 16.95
C HIS A 514 16.30 6.97 17.55
N ILE A 515 16.22 6.49 18.79
CA ILE A 515 17.38 6.15 19.60
C ILE A 515 17.24 4.71 20.10
N ASP A 516 18.20 3.87 19.72
CA ASP A 516 18.30 2.50 20.20
C ASP A 516 18.98 2.44 21.57
N GLY A 517 18.58 1.47 22.37
CA GLY A 517 18.92 1.39 23.81
C GLY A 517 20.40 1.17 24.12
N ASP A 518 21.23 0.86 23.12
CA ASP A 518 22.61 0.43 23.30
C ASP A 518 23.49 1.46 23.98
N GLY A 519 24.24 0.98 24.96
CA GLY A 519 25.23 1.78 25.66
C GLY A 519 24.61 2.79 26.62
N PHE A 520 23.32 2.67 26.97
CA PHE A 520 22.65 3.48 28.00
C PHE A 520 23.43 3.59 29.34
N PRO A 521 24.08 2.51 29.86
CA PRO A 521 24.87 2.59 31.09
C PRO A 521 26.32 3.05 30.87
N SER A 522 26.72 3.38 29.64
CA SER A 522 28.10 3.83 29.37
C SER A 522 28.37 5.22 29.95
N HIS A 523 29.59 5.46 30.45
CA HIS A 523 29.99 6.77 30.95
C HIS A 523 30.46 7.68 29.81
N ALA A 524 30.01 8.93 29.80
CA ALA A 524 30.47 9.93 28.85
C ALA A 524 31.82 10.54 29.25
N GLU A 525 32.69 10.78 28.28
CA GLU A 525 34.01 11.40 28.45
C GLU A 525 33.90 12.93 28.59
N VAL A 526 32.98 13.40 29.43
CA VAL A 526 32.74 14.81 29.77
C VAL A 526 32.98 15.03 31.27
N ARG A 527 33.01 16.30 31.71
CA ARG A 527 33.16 16.64 33.12
C ARG A 527 32.05 16.00 33.96
N GLY A 528 32.43 15.26 35.00
CA GLY A 528 31.50 14.56 35.90
C GLY A 528 31.10 13.16 35.42
N THR A 529 31.54 12.74 34.23
CA THR A 529 31.35 11.38 33.68
C THR A 529 29.94 10.80 33.85
N PRO A 530 28.87 11.54 33.47
CA PRO A 530 27.50 11.06 33.60
C PRO A 530 27.28 9.82 32.72
N TYR A 531 26.24 9.05 33.02
CA TYR A 531 25.75 8.02 32.11
C TYR A 531 25.30 8.64 30.79
N SER A 532 25.50 7.91 29.69
CA SER A 532 25.14 8.33 28.34
C SER A 532 23.65 8.64 28.22
N GLY A 533 22.78 7.91 28.92
CA GLY A 533 21.35 8.22 29.03
C GLY A 533 21.09 9.65 29.52
N ARG A 534 21.82 10.10 30.55
CA ARG A 534 21.75 11.47 31.06
C ARG A 534 22.31 12.47 30.03
N GLN A 535 23.47 12.17 29.47
CA GLN A 535 24.12 13.03 28.47
C GLN A 535 23.21 13.27 27.25
N VAL A 536 22.62 12.23 26.69
CA VAL A 536 21.74 12.30 25.52
C VAL A 536 20.46 13.08 25.83
N LEU A 537 19.89 12.92 27.03
CA LEU A 537 18.73 13.71 27.45
C LEU A 537 19.03 15.21 27.44
N ASP A 538 20.16 15.60 28.04
CA ASP A 538 20.50 17.00 28.28
C ASP A 538 21.08 17.68 27.04
N ASP A 539 21.90 17.00 26.24
CA ASP A 539 22.57 17.59 25.07
C ASP A 539 21.76 17.43 23.78
N TYR A 540 20.95 16.38 23.65
CA TYR A 540 20.27 16.06 22.38
C TYR A 540 18.75 16.16 22.48
N ILE A 541 18.10 15.46 23.42
CA ILE A 541 16.63 15.39 23.44
C ILE A 541 16.03 16.74 23.83
N ARG A 542 16.41 17.32 24.97
CA ARG A 542 15.85 18.58 25.49
C ARG A 542 16.07 19.80 24.59
N PRO A 543 17.30 20.11 24.15
CA PRO A 543 17.59 21.35 23.44
C PRO A 543 17.11 21.36 21.98
N ASN A 544 16.79 20.20 21.40
CA ASN A 544 16.37 20.10 20.01
C ASN A 544 14.85 20.01 19.83
N PRO A 545 14.24 20.74 18.88
CA PRO A 545 12.79 20.75 18.67
C PRO A 545 12.33 19.59 17.78
N PHE A 546 12.76 18.37 18.07
CA PHE A 546 12.37 17.16 17.33
C PHE A 546 11.60 16.20 18.22
N LEU A 547 10.61 15.55 17.62
CA LEU A 547 9.98 14.37 18.19
C LEU A 547 10.94 13.19 18.06
N THR A 548 11.10 12.47 19.17
CA THR A 548 12.13 11.43 19.31
C THR A 548 11.49 10.15 19.82
N SER A 549 11.62 9.04 19.12
CA SER A 549 11.20 7.73 19.62
C SER A 549 12.40 7.05 20.28
N VAL A 550 12.29 6.67 21.55
CA VAL A 550 13.42 6.18 22.36
C VAL A 550 13.11 4.80 22.90
N SER A 551 14.09 3.90 22.79
CA SER A 551 14.04 2.57 23.38
C SER A 551 15.10 2.37 24.46
N ILE A 552 14.93 1.33 25.28
CA ILE A 552 15.94 0.85 26.22
C ILE A 552 16.04 -0.67 26.11
N ILE A 553 17.23 -1.21 26.39
CA ILE A 553 17.44 -2.65 26.61
C ILE A 553 17.17 -2.93 28.08
N GLU A 554 16.13 -3.70 28.40
CA GLU A 554 15.79 -3.99 29.81
C GLU A 554 16.96 -4.67 30.53
N GLY A 555 17.70 -5.54 29.85
CA GLY A 555 18.86 -6.24 30.40
C GLY A 555 20.02 -5.33 30.82
N GLU A 556 20.09 -4.09 30.34
CA GLU A 556 21.10 -3.12 30.77
C GLU A 556 20.61 -2.21 31.91
N VAL A 557 19.30 -1.91 31.92
CA VAL A 557 18.70 -0.91 32.82
C VAL A 557 18.06 -1.55 34.06
N GLY A 558 17.45 -2.71 33.90
CA GLY A 558 16.53 -3.29 34.88
C GLY A 558 17.20 -4.13 35.97
N PRO A 559 16.50 -4.33 37.11
CA PRO A 559 17.01 -5.09 38.25
C PRO A 559 17.16 -6.59 37.99
N LYS A 560 16.66 -7.10 36.86
CA LYS A 560 16.83 -8.49 36.39
C LYS A 560 17.89 -8.61 35.29
N GLY A 561 18.58 -7.52 34.97
CA GLY A 561 19.58 -7.45 33.90
C GLY A 561 20.98 -7.91 34.31
N MET A 562 21.97 -7.55 33.49
CA MET A 562 23.38 -7.89 33.70
C MET A 562 23.96 -7.27 34.98
N SER A 563 23.55 -6.04 35.30
CA SER A 563 24.08 -5.26 36.43
C SER A 563 22.96 -4.73 37.33
N PRO A 564 22.27 -5.60 38.11
CA PRO A 564 21.09 -5.23 38.90
C PRO A 564 21.27 -4.04 39.86
N PHE A 565 22.50 -3.83 40.35
CA PHE A 565 22.82 -2.75 41.28
C PHE A 565 22.77 -1.36 40.63
N LEU A 566 23.01 -1.26 39.32
CA LEU A 566 22.92 0.01 38.57
C LEU A 566 21.47 0.46 38.32
N ALA A 567 20.49 -0.45 38.44
CA ALA A 567 19.09 -0.13 38.14
C ALA A 567 18.55 1.04 38.98
N ARG A 568 19.03 1.20 40.22
CA ARG A 568 18.64 2.31 41.10
C ARG A 568 19.06 3.69 40.56
N GLU A 569 20.07 3.73 39.71
CA GLU A 569 20.59 4.95 39.08
C GLU A 569 20.05 5.10 37.65
N LEU A 570 19.89 4.00 36.90
CA LEU A 570 19.49 4.00 35.51
C LEU A 570 17.97 4.12 35.30
N GLU A 571 17.14 3.46 36.12
CA GLU A 571 15.67 3.55 35.99
C GLU A 571 15.17 5.01 36.12
N PRO A 572 15.64 5.84 37.09
CA PRO A 572 15.24 7.25 37.16
C PRO A 572 15.61 8.06 35.92
N ILE A 573 16.76 7.79 35.28
CA ILE A 573 17.15 8.47 34.04
C ILE A 573 16.21 8.08 32.90
N ALA A 574 15.89 6.79 32.76
CA ALA A 574 14.95 6.30 31.75
C ALA A 574 13.53 6.87 31.97
N GLN A 575 13.08 6.95 33.23
CA GLN A 575 11.80 7.59 33.59
C GLN A 575 11.78 9.07 33.18
N GLU A 576 12.86 9.81 33.41
CA GLU A 576 12.94 11.22 33.05
C GLU A 576 12.94 11.43 31.53
N ILE A 577 13.62 10.56 30.77
CA ILE A 577 13.56 10.54 29.31
C ILE A 577 12.13 10.25 28.83
N PHE A 578 11.49 9.20 29.33
CA PHE A 578 10.14 8.82 28.93
C PHE A 578 9.06 9.80 29.41
N ALA A 579 9.34 10.61 30.42
CA ALA A 579 8.45 11.69 30.84
C ALA A 579 8.49 12.91 29.89
N ASP A 580 9.55 13.11 29.10
CA ASP A 580 9.64 14.25 28.18
C ASP A 580 8.51 14.21 27.14
N PRO A 581 7.74 15.30 26.93
CA PRO A 581 6.60 15.30 26.03
C PRO A 581 6.95 15.06 24.56
N LYS A 582 8.21 15.27 24.14
CA LYS A 582 8.67 14.99 22.77
C LYS A 582 9.07 13.53 22.58
N VAL A 583 9.16 12.74 23.65
CA VAL A 583 9.61 11.34 23.59
C VAL A 583 8.44 10.39 23.39
N GLU A 584 8.55 9.50 22.41
CA GLU A 584 7.71 8.30 22.26
C GLU A 584 8.46 7.06 22.75
N VAL A 585 7.78 6.16 23.45
CA VAL A 585 8.40 5.02 24.13
C VAL A 585 8.42 3.78 23.23
N ALA A 586 9.59 3.14 23.15
CA ALA A 586 9.82 1.88 22.46
C ALA A 586 10.59 0.89 23.37
N THR A 587 10.62 -0.39 22.98
CA THR A 587 11.49 -1.42 23.59
C THR A 587 12.61 -1.79 22.63
N HIS A 588 13.82 -2.03 23.16
CA HIS A 588 14.94 -2.64 22.43
C HIS A 588 15.20 -4.06 22.93
N THR A 589 14.09 -4.75 23.19
CA THR A 589 13.99 -6.09 23.75
C THR A 589 14.55 -6.26 25.16
N TYR A 590 14.61 -7.50 25.66
CA TYR A 590 15.12 -7.81 26.97
C TYR A 590 16.63 -7.98 26.97
N SER A 591 17.14 -8.87 26.11
CA SER A 591 18.54 -9.30 26.14
C SER A 591 19.37 -8.80 24.97
N HIS A 592 18.80 -7.95 24.10
CA HIS A 592 19.43 -7.50 22.87
C HIS A 592 20.02 -8.69 22.07
N PRO A 593 19.18 -9.55 21.46
CA PRO A 593 19.67 -10.57 20.54
C PRO A 593 20.55 -9.95 19.45
N PHE A 594 21.80 -10.40 19.34
CA PHE A 594 22.70 -9.94 18.27
C PHE A 594 22.31 -10.55 16.92
N TYR A 595 21.65 -11.71 16.96
CA TYR A 595 21.06 -12.38 15.82
C TYR A 595 19.61 -12.69 16.11
N MET A 596 18.69 -12.12 15.33
CA MET A 596 17.26 -12.32 15.52
C MET A 596 16.78 -13.69 15.05
N GLN A 597 17.62 -14.45 14.34
CA GLN A 597 17.39 -15.85 13.96
C GLN A 597 18.68 -16.67 14.16
N PRO A 598 19.08 -16.96 15.41
CA PRO A 598 20.40 -17.51 15.72
C PRO A 598 20.63 -18.91 15.13
N GLU A 599 19.61 -19.76 15.08
CA GLU A 599 19.73 -21.09 14.48
C GLU A 599 19.90 -21.04 12.96
N LYS A 600 19.49 -19.94 12.32
CA LYS A 600 19.76 -19.69 10.90
C LYS A 600 21.18 -19.12 10.73
N ALA A 601 21.55 -18.13 11.53
CA ALA A 601 22.87 -17.51 11.48
C ALA A 601 24.01 -18.54 11.68
N LYS A 602 23.83 -19.50 12.60
CA LYS A 602 24.80 -20.59 12.84
C LYS A 602 25.04 -21.54 11.66
N LYS A 603 24.19 -21.51 10.63
CA LYS A 603 24.37 -22.34 9.42
C LYS A 603 25.32 -21.69 8.41
N ASP A 604 25.63 -20.41 8.58
CA ASP A 604 26.63 -19.74 7.77
C ASP A 604 28.02 -20.30 8.11
N GLU A 605 28.78 -20.67 7.08
CA GLU A 605 30.12 -21.26 7.22
C GLU A 605 31.10 -20.30 7.93
N ASP A 606 30.88 -18.99 7.80
CA ASP A 606 31.70 -17.94 8.40
C ASP A 606 31.12 -17.38 9.72
N PHE A 607 30.13 -18.06 10.31
CA PHE A 607 29.48 -17.58 11.53
C PHE A 607 30.43 -17.58 12.75
N HIS A 608 30.82 -16.38 13.19
CA HIS A 608 31.55 -16.17 14.44
C HIS A 608 30.84 -15.14 15.33
N ALA A 609 30.21 -15.60 16.41
CA ALA A 609 29.52 -14.75 17.38
C ALA A 609 30.51 -14.10 18.37
N GLU A 610 31.19 -13.01 17.96
CA GLU A 610 32.20 -12.30 18.78
C GLU A 610 31.67 -11.90 20.17
N TYR A 611 30.41 -11.47 20.26
CA TYR A 611 29.75 -11.03 21.50
C TYR A 611 28.72 -12.04 22.03
N GLY A 612 28.73 -13.28 21.53
CA GLY A 612 27.68 -14.26 21.78
C GLY A 612 26.39 -13.98 21.00
N LEU A 613 25.29 -14.65 21.38
CA LEU A 613 23.99 -14.53 20.69
C LEU A 613 23.09 -13.42 21.25
N ARG A 614 23.39 -12.95 22.46
CA ARG A 614 22.66 -11.94 23.23
C ARG A 614 23.52 -11.50 24.42
N LEU A 615 23.08 -10.47 25.15
CA LEU A 615 23.66 -10.09 26.42
C LEU A 615 23.65 -11.24 27.45
N ASN A 616 24.72 -11.35 28.24
CA ASN A 616 24.90 -12.41 29.22
C ASN A 616 24.12 -12.13 30.52
N ILE A 617 22.80 -12.26 30.47
CA ILE A 617 21.92 -12.00 31.62
C ILE A 617 21.80 -13.26 32.52
N PRO A 618 22.07 -13.13 33.84
CA PRO A 618 21.96 -14.26 34.77
C PRO A 618 20.60 -14.96 34.71
N GLY A 619 20.62 -16.29 34.55
CA GLY A 619 19.41 -17.13 34.55
C GLY A 619 18.66 -17.19 33.20
N TYR A 620 19.02 -16.37 32.22
CA TYR A 620 18.38 -16.37 30.90
C TYR A 620 19.25 -17.10 29.86
N LYS A 621 18.96 -18.40 29.65
CA LYS A 621 19.81 -19.31 28.84
C LYS A 621 19.36 -19.51 27.40
N THR A 622 18.07 -19.36 27.12
CA THR A 622 17.44 -19.58 25.82
C THR A 622 16.69 -18.33 25.39
N LEU A 623 16.71 -18.01 24.09
CA LEU A 623 15.96 -16.89 23.54
C LEU A 623 14.46 -17.23 23.50
N ASP A 624 13.66 -16.41 24.19
CA ASP A 624 12.20 -16.47 24.21
C ASP A 624 11.64 -15.13 23.72
N TYR A 625 11.10 -15.09 22.51
CA TYR A 625 10.60 -13.85 21.92
C TYR A 625 9.41 -13.23 22.66
N LYS A 626 8.63 -14.01 23.42
CA LYS A 626 7.60 -13.43 24.30
C LYS A 626 8.25 -12.65 25.44
N ARG A 627 9.33 -13.18 26.01
CA ARG A 627 10.11 -12.48 27.04
C ARG A 627 10.83 -11.26 26.47
N GLU A 628 11.44 -11.41 25.29
CA GLU A 628 12.15 -10.33 24.60
C GLU A 628 11.24 -9.15 24.29
N ILE A 629 10.05 -9.39 23.74
CA ILE A 629 9.21 -8.33 23.20
C ILE A 629 8.14 -7.92 24.21
N LEU A 630 7.28 -8.84 24.61
CA LEU A 630 6.15 -8.53 25.49
C LEU A 630 6.64 -8.25 26.91
N GLY A 631 7.50 -9.12 27.44
CA GLY A 631 8.04 -8.96 28.79
C GLY A 631 8.83 -7.67 28.99
N SER A 632 9.64 -7.28 27.99
CA SER A 632 10.37 -6.01 28.03
C SER A 632 9.43 -4.81 27.90
N GLY A 633 8.42 -4.90 27.03
CA GLY A 633 7.35 -3.91 26.94
C GLY A 633 6.61 -3.71 28.27
N ASP A 634 6.23 -4.80 28.93
CA ASP A 634 5.54 -4.79 30.23
C ASP A 634 6.40 -4.21 31.35
N TYR A 635 7.70 -4.53 31.37
CA TYR A 635 8.65 -3.94 32.30
C TYR A 635 8.70 -2.41 32.13
N ILE A 636 8.85 -1.93 30.90
CA ILE A 636 8.89 -0.49 30.61
C ILE A 636 7.55 0.17 31.03
N ASN A 637 6.42 -0.39 30.60
CA ASN A 637 5.08 0.12 30.90
C ASN A 637 4.78 0.20 32.40
N SER A 638 5.28 -0.76 33.19
CA SER A 638 4.98 -0.84 34.62
C SER A 638 5.94 -0.06 35.51
N ARG A 639 7.18 0.21 35.04
CA ARG A 639 8.24 0.80 35.88
C ARG A 639 8.82 2.10 35.34
N LEU A 640 8.90 2.28 34.02
CA LEU A 640 9.66 3.38 33.42
C LEU A 640 8.78 4.44 32.77
N THR A 641 7.53 4.12 32.42
CA THR A 641 6.58 5.08 31.83
C THR A 641 5.22 5.02 32.53
N THR A 642 4.25 5.75 32.00
CA THR A 642 2.88 5.83 32.49
C THR A 642 1.91 5.22 31.49
N ALA A 643 0.69 4.89 31.93
CA ALA A 643 -0.36 4.38 31.05
C ALA A 643 -0.75 5.34 29.91
N GLN A 644 -0.46 6.65 30.05
CA GLN A 644 -0.68 7.66 29.03
C GLN A 644 0.40 7.65 27.93
N LYS A 645 1.57 7.05 28.19
CA LYS A 645 2.69 6.95 27.25
C LYS A 645 3.19 5.49 27.18
N PRO A 646 2.34 4.55 26.74
CA PRO A 646 2.74 3.15 26.66
C PRO A 646 3.83 2.94 25.61
N VAL A 647 4.54 1.81 25.73
CA VAL A 647 5.40 1.29 24.66
C VAL A 647 4.56 1.09 23.40
N LYS A 648 5.01 1.66 22.29
CA LYS A 648 4.33 1.56 20.99
C LYS A 648 5.10 0.80 19.93
N LEU A 649 6.42 0.66 20.10
CA LEU A 649 7.29 0.06 19.10
C LEU A 649 8.28 -0.92 19.71
N VAL A 650 8.68 -1.89 18.90
CA VAL A 650 9.94 -2.61 19.05
C VAL A 650 10.95 -2.09 18.04
N PHE A 651 12.13 -1.73 18.52
CA PHE A 651 13.30 -1.45 17.69
C PHE A 651 14.09 -2.75 17.62
N TRP A 652 14.26 -3.33 16.43
CA TRP A 652 14.93 -4.62 16.32
C TRP A 652 16.43 -4.50 16.61
N PRO A 653 16.97 -5.29 17.55
CA PRO A 653 18.38 -5.26 17.91
C PRO A 653 19.24 -6.09 16.94
N GLY A 654 20.56 -5.94 17.08
CA GLY A 654 21.55 -6.78 16.38
C GLY A 654 21.46 -6.69 14.86
N ASP A 655 21.35 -7.85 14.19
CA ASP A 655 21.16 -7.94 12.74
C ASP A 655 19.84 -7.33 12.24
N ALA A 656 18.89 -7.07 13.14
CA ALA A 656 17.55 -6.58 12.84
C ALA A 656 16.81 -7.43 11.78
N LEU A 657 16.98 -8.75 11.80
CA LEU A 657 16.32 -9.69 10.89
C LEU A 657 15.35 -10.64 11.62
N PRO A 658 14.25 -10.13 12.22
CA PRO A 658 13.25 -10.99 12.84
C PRO A 658 12.62 -11.95 11.82
N SER A 659 12.17 -13.11 12.31
CA SER A 659 11.34 -14.03 11.51
C SER A 659 9.92 -13.49 11.35
N ALA A 660 9.16 -14.08 10.42
CA ALA A 660 7.76 -13.73 10.22
C ALA A 660 6.94 -13.91 11.52
N GLU A 661 7.17 -14.98 12.27
CA GLU A 661 6.47 -15.26 13.53
C GLU A 661 6.77 -14.20 14.59
N THR A 662 8.02 -13.73 14.65
CA THR A 662 8.44 -12.67 15.58
C THR A 662 7.85 -11.32 15.21
N ILE A 663 7.77 -10.99 13.92
CA ILE A 663 7.06 -9.79 13.43
C ILE A 663 5.57 -9.88 13.79
N LYS A 664 4.95 -11.03 13.55
CA LYS A 664 3.55 -11.27 13.90
C LYS A 664 3.29 -11.10 15.40
N LEU A 665 4.19 -11.62 16.24
CA LEU A 665 4.10 -11.46 17.70
C LEU A 665 4.07 -10.00 18.13
N ALA A 666 4.85 -9.12 17.48
CA ALA A 666 4.82 -7.69 17.76
C ALA A 666 3.48 -7.05 17.34
N TYR A 667 2.98 -7.35 16.13
CA TYR A 667 1.70 -6.84 15.66
C TYR A 667 0.51 -7.32 16.49
N ASP A 668 0.48 -8.60 16.88
CA ASP A 668 -0.56 -9.17 17.74
C ASP A 668 -0.58 -8.51 19.13
N ALA A 669 0.54 -7.92 19.56
CA ALA A 669 0.64 -7.14 20.79
C ALA A 669 0.38 -5.63 20.62
N GLY A 670 -0.02 -5.20 19.42
CA GLY A 670 -0.25 -3.78 19.11
C GLY A 670 1.03 -2.96 18.98
N LEU A 671 2.19 -3.59 18.85
CA LEU A 671 3.48 -2.92 18.67
C LEU A 671 3.81 -2.79 17.18
N LYS A 672 4.15 -1.57 16.75
CA LYS A 672 4.83 -1.36 15.46
C LYS A 672 6.29 -1.79 15.57
N ASN A 673 6.97 -1.95 14.44
CA ASN A 673 8.36 -2.38 14.44
C ASN A 673 9.21 -1.61 13.44
N VAL A 674 10.48 -1.38 13.76
CA VAL A 674 11.45 -0.72 12.87
C VAL A 674 12.87 -1.23 13.13
N ASN A 675 13.77 -0.94 12.19
CA ASN A 675 15.20 -1.32 12.08
C ASN A 675 15.44 -2.40 11.03
N GLY A 676 16.69 -2.48 10.60
CA GLY A 676 17.13 -3.18 9.40
C GLY A 676 17.25 -2.24 8.21
N GLY A 677 17.71 -2.78 7.08
CA GLY A 677 18.07 -2.01 5.90
C GLY A 677 19.37 -1.21 6.09
N GLN A 678 20.03 -0.86 5.00
CA GLN A 678 21.36 -0.21 5.04
C GLN A 678 21.43 0.97 4.09
N THR A 679 20.49 1.92 4.20
CA THR A 679 20.56 3.14 3.40
C THR A 679 21.69 4.04 3.89
N ILE A 680 22.80 4.10 3.14
CA ILE A 680 23.97 4.95 3.39
C ILE A 680 24.58 5.42 2.06
N LEU A 681 24.67 6.74 1.89
CA LEU A 681 25.32 7.38 0.74
C LEU A 681 26.22 8.49 1.25
N THR A 682 27.51 8.45 0.92
CA THR A 682 28.47 9.49 1.30
C THR A 682 29.07 10.12 0.05
N LYS A 683 29.71 11.28 0.15
CA LYS A 683 30.44 11.85 -1.00
C LYS A 683 31.56 10.92 -1.49
N ALA A 684 32.11 10.07 -0.62
CA ALA A 684 33.09 9.05 -0.97
C ALA A 684 32.47 7.83 -1.68
N ASN A 685 31.21 7.51 -1.38
CA ASN A 685 30.44 6.43 -2.00
C ASN A 685 28.98 6.88 -2.25
N SER A 686 28.76 7.63 -3.33
CA SER A 686 27.49 8.29 -3.63
C SER A 686 26.52 7.44 -4.48
N SER A 687 26.73 6.12 -4.52
CA SER A 687 25.99 5.22 -5.39
C SER A 687 24.58 4.92 -4.86
N LEU A 688 23.57 4.94 -5.74
CA LEU A 688 22.21 4.51 -5.41
C LEU A 688 22.11 3.00 -5.15
N THR A 689 23.15 2.20 -5.39
CA THR A 689 23.16 0.79 -4.91
C THR A 689 23.13 0.72 -3.38
N GLY A 690 23.47 1.81 -2.68
CA GLY A 690 23.33 1.95 -1.23
C GLY A 690 21.95 2.42 -0.76
N LEU A 691 20.94 2.52 -1.64
CA LEU A 691 19.57 2.92 -1.29
C LEU A 691 18.66 1.69 -1.13
N TYR A 692 18.60 1.14 0.08
CA TYR A 692 17.70 0.02 0.41
C TYR A 692 16.24 0.46 0.39
N PRO A 693 15.26 -0.43 0.16
CA PRO A 693 13.84 -0.12 0.29
C PRO A 693 13.46 0.34 1.71
N LEU A 694 12.25 0.85 1.89
CA LEU A 694 11.73 1.28 3.19
C LEU A 694 11.14 0.13 4.02
N LEU A 695 10.85 -1.02 3.40
CA LEU A 695 10.18 -2.14 4.05
C LEU A 695 10.51 -3.50 3.41
N ARG A 696 10.26 -4.57 4.16
CA ARG A 696 10.28 -5.96 3.71
C ARG A 696 8.96 -6.64 4.08
N PRO A 697 8.18 -7.13 3.10
CA PRO A 697 6.99 -7.91 3.40
C PRO A 697 7.37 -9.32 3.88
N THR A 698 6.62 -9.82 4.87
CA THR A 698 6.72 -11.20 5.38
C THR A 698 5.33 -11.77 5.59
N SER A 699 5.19 -13.09 5.75
CA SER A 699 3.91 -13.72 6.09
C SER A 699 3.37 -13.29 7.47
N GLY A 700 4.21 -12.72 8.34
CA GLY A 700 3.82 -12.18 9.64
C GLY A 700 3.46 -10.69 9.63
N GLY A 701 3.54 -10.02 8.48
CA GLY A 701 3.32 -8.59 8.33
C GLY A 701 4.55 -7.87 7.76
N LEU A 702 4.49 -6.54 7.70
CA LEU A 702 5.60 -5.73 7.20
C LEU A 702 6.67 -5.52 8.28
N GLN A 703 7.93 -5.74 7.92
CA GLN A 703 9.05 -5.14 8.63
C GLN A 703 9.36 -3.79 8.00
N TYR A 704 9.45 -2.74 8.81
CA TYR A 704 9.89 -1.43 8.35
C TYR A 704 11.39 -1.25 8.61
N TYR A 705 12.13 -0.79 7.61
CA TYR A 705 13.54 -0.49 7.76
C TYR A 705 13.74 0.92 8.27
N ALA A 706 14.91 1.15 8.90
CA ALA A 706 15.34 2.50 9.17
C ALA A 706 15.61 3.20 7.82
N PRO A 707 14.96 4.36 7.52
CA PRO A 707 15.11 4.98 6.20
C PRO A 707 16.54 5.43 5.88
N VAL A 708 17.33 5.71 6.92
CA VAL A 708 18.77 5.97 6.89
C VAL A 708 19.38 5.19 8.06
N ILE A 709 20.49 4.49 7.81
CA ILE A 709 21.12 3.63 8.82
C ILE A 709 21.84 4.45 9.91
N ASN A 710 22.05 3.82 11.07
CA ASN A 710 22.67 4.43 12.24
C ASN A 710 24.18 4.64 12.11
N GLU A 711 24.78 5.20 13.17
CA GLU A 711 26.20 5.55 13.26
C GLU A 711 27.17 4.38 13.14
N ASN A 712 26.73 3.14 13.37
CA ASN A 712 27.62 1.97 13.31
C ASN A 712 28.29 1.85 11.93
N MET A 713 27.51 2.06 10.86
CA MET A 713 28.03 1.96 9.49
C MET A 713 28.96 3.12 9.12
N TYR A 714 28.84 4.28 9.79
CA TYR A 714 29.69 5.45 9.57
C TYR A 714 30.96 5.45 10.43
N THR A 715 31.02 4.61 11.46
CA THR A 715 32.09 4.62 12.48
C THR A 715 32.81 3.27 12.61
N ASN A 716 32.67 2.39 11.60
CA ASN A 716 33.27 1.06 11.57
C ASN A 716 32.88 0.22 12.81
N LEU A 717 31.57 0.07 13.04
CA LEU A 717 31.01 -0.61 14.22
C LEU A 717 31.54 -0.01 15.53
N TRP A 718 31.53 1.33 15.60
CA TRP A 718 32.04 2.08 16.74
C TRP A 718 33.54 1.87 17.06
N LYS A 719 34.34 1.32 16.12
CA LYS A 719 35.82 1.22 16.25
C LYS A 719 36.54 2.51 15.85
N GLY A 720 35.80 3.48 15.32
CA GLY A 720 36.28 4.79 14.93
C GLY A 720 36.52 4.94 13.41
N PRO A 721 36.69 6.17 12.92
CA PRO A 721 36.74 7.41 13.69
C PRO A 721 35.36 7.81 14.27
N TYR A 722 35.31 8.17 15.56
CA TYR A 722 34.05 8.48 16.27
C TYR A 722 33.31 9.74 15.75
N TYR A 723 33.96 10.57 14.94
CA TYR A 723 33.31 11.69 14.25
C TYR A 723 32.64 11.27 12.91
N GLY A 724 32.86 10.03 12.44
CA GLY A 724 32.45 9.58 11.12
C GLY A 724 30.95 9.72 10.84
N PHE A 725 30.13 9.68 11.89
CA PHE A 725 28.68 9.85 11.75
C PHE A 725 28.26 11.23 11.22
N ARG A 726 29.14 12.25 11.26
CA ARG A 726 28.91 13.53 10.57
C ARG A 726 28.55 13.33 9.09
N ASP A 727 29.06 12.29 8.45
CA ASP A 727 28.83 12.01 7.03
C ASP A 727 27.38 11.54 6.73
N VAL A 728 26.53 11.35 7.75
CA VAL A 728 25.07 11.21 7.55
C VAL A 728 24.47 12.46 6.88
N ILE A 729 25.11 13.63 7.06
CA ILE A 729 24.72 14.86 6.35
C ILE A 729 24.85 14.68 4.84
N ASP A 730 25.90 14.01 4.35
CA ASP A 730 26.02 13.67 2.93
C ASP A 730 24.86 12.79 2.47
N THR A 731 24.44 11.83 3.31
CA THR A 731 23.28 10.98 3.00
C THR A 731 22.01 11.81 2.90
N PHE A 732 21.79 12.78 3.79
CA PHE A 732 20.64 13.68 3.72
C PHE A 732 20.63 14.55 2.47
N GLU A 733 21.79 15.02 2.00
CA GLU A 733 21.94 15.84 0.79
C GLU A 733 21.72 14.99 -0.48
N LEU A 734 22.43 13.85 -0.59
CA LEU A 734 22.39 12.97 -1.76
C LEU A 734 21.04 12.27 -1.95
N THR A 735 20.26 12.12 -0.87
CA THR A 735 18.88 11.61 -0.93
C THR A 735 17.82 12.71 -1.04
N ASP A 736 18.21 14.00 -1.12
CA ASP A 736 17.29 15.10 -1.41
C ASP A 736 17.38 15.58 -2.86
N SER A 737 18.57 15.53 -3.49
CA SER A 737 18.80 16.10 -4.81
C SER A 737 19.66 15.19 -5.68
N PRO A 738 19.37 15.06 -7.00
CA PRO A 738 18.29 15.71 -7.75
C PRO A 738 16.90 15.09 -7.51
N ARG A 739 16.84 14.00 -6.75
CA ARG A 739 15.61 13.27 -6.43
C ARG A 739 15.49 13.19 -4.92
N ARG A 740 14.36 13.60 -4.36
CA ARG A 740 14.05 13.36 -2.95
C ARG A 740 13.65 11.89 -2.78
N LEU A 741 14.60 11.09 -2.32
CA LEU A 741 14.49 9.65 -2.10
C LEU A 741 14.19 9.34 -0.62
N ARG A 742 14.65 10.17 0.32
CA ARG A 742 14.44 9.98 1.76
C ARG A 742 14.11 11.29 2.47
N GLY A 743 13.41 11.20 3.61
CA GLY A 743 13.32 12.30 4.57
C GLY A 743 14.64 12.50 5.33
N ILE A 744 14.61 13.27 6.41
CA ILE A 744 15.75 13.50 7.30
C ILE A 744 15.59 12.59 8.53
N HIS A 745 16.12 11.37 8.43
CA HIS A 745 15.94 10.35 9.45
C HIS A 745 17.23 10.17 10.24
N LEU A 746 17.22 10.62 11.49
CA LEU A 746 18.35 10.46 12.41
C LEU A 746 18.12 9.21 13.26
N TYR A 747 18.99 8.23 13.11
CA TYR A 747 19.02 6.97 13.86
C TYR A 747 20.38 6.85 14.55
N TYR A 748 20.41 6.68 15.87
CA TYR A 748 21.66 6.46 16.61
C TYR A 748 21.41 5.74 17.94
N HIS A 749 22.48 5.45 18.69
CA HIS A 749 22.40 4.80 19.99
C HIS A 749 22.94 5.70 21.12
N PHE A 750 22.66 5.35 22.38
CA PHE A 750 23.08 6.19 23.51
C PHE A 750 24.60 6.37 23.61
N TYR A 751 25.41 5.40 23.19
CA TYR A 751 26.86 5.55 23.20
C TYR A 751 27.38 6.68 22.30
N SER A 752 26.59 7.20 21.34
CA SER A 752 26.94 8.41 20.58
C SER A 752 27.15 9.64 21.48
N GLY A 753 26.55 9.65 22.69
CA GLY A 753 26.80 10.68 23.70
C GLY A 753 28.10 10.52 24.49
N THR A 754 28.97 9.55 24.19
CA THR A 754 30.10 9.22 25.08
C THR A 754 31.44 9.82 24.68
N LYS A 755 31.76 9.86 23.38
CA LYS A 755 33.07 10.34 22.89
C LYS A 755 32.98 11.80 22.46
N GLN A 756 33.93 12.64 22.87
CA GLN A 756 33.97 14.08 22.50
C GLN A 756 33.81 14.33 20.99
N ALA A 757 34.48 13.53 20.16
CA ALA A 757 34.37 13.63 18.71
C ALA A 757 32.96 13.32 18.18
N SER A 758 32.28 12.33 18.77
CA SER A 758 30.90 12.00 18.42
C SER A 758 29.92 13.07 18.92
N ILE A 759 30.13 13.59 20.14
CA ILE A 759 29.31 14.67 20.69
C ILE A 759 29.32 15.91 19.78
N LYS A 760 30.49 16.27 19.25
CA LYS A 760 30.61 17.34 18.25
C LYS A 760 29.89 17.01 16.95
N ALA A 761 30.04 15.78 16.43
CA ALA A 761 29.36 15.36 15.21
C ALA A 761 27.83 15.40 15.37
N MET A 762 27.29 14.91 16.48
CA MET A 762 25.85 14.99 16.80
C MET A 762 25.36 16.44 16.86
N THR A 763 26.15 17.34 17.45
CA THR A 763 25.82 18.77 17.47
C THR A 763 25.68 19.34 16.06
N ASP A 764 26.60 18.98 15.15
CA ASP A 764 26.58 19.42 13.75
C ASP A 764 25.39 18.85 12.98
N ILE A 765 25.05 17.57 13.21
CA ILE A 765 23.89 16.91 12.60
C ILE A 765 22.59 17.60 13.03
N TYR A 766 22.39 17.80 14.33
CA TYR A 766 21.19 18.49 14.82
C TYR A 766 21.10 19.95 14.32
N GLN A 767 22.24 20.66 14.24
CA GLN A 767 22.28 22.00 13.64
C GLN A 767 21.84 21.98 12.17
N PHE A 768 22.36 21.04 11.38
CA PHE A 768 21.95 20.84 9.99
C PHE A 768 20.45 20.58 9.89
N MET A 769 19.92 19.63 10.66
CA MET A 769 18.49 19.29 10.65
C MET A 769 17.60 20.50 10.95
N ARG A 770 17.95 21.32 11.96
CA ARG A 770 17.19 22.53 12.30
C ARG A 770 17.20 23.55 11.15
N GLY A 771 18.33 23.70 10.46
CA GLY A 771 18.46 24.58 9.30
C GLY A 771 17.53 24.21 8.13
N GLN A 772 17.15 22.93 8.02
CA GLN A 772 16.23 22.44 6.99
C GLN A 772 14.74 22.71 7.31
N GLN A 773 14.42 23.14 8.53
CA GLN A 773 13.06 23.40 9.02
C GLN A 773 12.03 22.29 8.69
N PRO A 774 12.32 21.00 8.96
CA PRO A 774 11.45 19.89 8.54
C PRO A 774 10.13 19.83 9.32
N LEU A 775 9.21 18.99 8.86
CA LEU A 775 8.06 18.54 9.65
C LEU A 775 8.52 17.33 10.47
N SER A 776 8.54 17.46 11.81
CA SER A 776 9.01 16.40 12.70
C SER A 776 7.86 15.46 13.09
N LEU A 777 8.08 14.16 12.93
CA LEU A 777 7.17 13.08 13.32
C LEU A 777 7.84 12.15 14.32
N TRP A 778 7.04 11.56 15.21
CA TRP A 778 7.45 10.34 15.89
C TRP A 778 7.61 9.21 14.87
N MET A 779 8.47 8.22 15.19
CA MET A 779 8.69 7.10 14.29
C MET A 779 7.38 6.35 14.02
N SER A 780 6.53 6.12 15.03
CA SER A 780 5.25 5.43 14.81
C SER A 780 4.33 6.13 13.80
N ASP A 781 4.29 7.47 13.80
CA ASP A 781 3.50 8.26 12.86
C ASP A 781 4.08 8.16 11.44
N TYR A 782 5.42 8.14 11.32
CA TYR A 782 6.10 7.94 10.05
C TYR A 782 5.86 6.53 9.48
N LEU A 783 5.85 5.49 10.31
CA LEU A 783 5.57 4.13 9.84
C LEU A 783 4.18 3.99 9.22
N ASP A 784 3.18 4.77 9.67
CA ASP A 784 1.87 4.83 8.99
C ASP A 784 2.01 5.39 7.56
N ARG A 785 2.85 6.42 7.36
CA ARG A 785 3.12 6.96 6.01
C ARG A 785 3.75 5.89 5.11
N VAL A 786 4.68 5.10 5.64
CA VAL A 786 5.32 3.99 4.91
C VAL A 786 4.32 2.87 4.62
N HIS A 787 3.43 2.55 5.56
CA HIS A 787 2.33 1.62 5.30
C HIS A 787 1.42 2.14 4.18
N GLY A 788 1.06 3.43 4.21
CA GLY A 788 0.29 4.10 3.17
C GLY A 788 0.92 4.01 1.78
N LEU A 789 2.25 4.11 1.66
CA LEU A 789 2.95 3.91 0.38
C LEU A 789 2.68 2.52 -0.20
N TYR A 790 2.72 1.50 0.66
CA TYR A 790 2.49 0.09 0.32
C TYR A 790 1.02 -0.21 0.02
N GLN A 791 0.09 0.40 0.76
CA GLN A 791 -1.34 0.12 0.67
C GLN A 791 -2.07 0.94 -0.38
N ALA A 792 -1.57 2.12 -0.75
CA ALA A 792 -2.34 3.03 -1.55
C ALA A 792 -2.66 2.46 -2.95
N SER A 793 -3.88 2.69 -3.41
CA SER A 793 -4.33 2.32 -4.75
C SER A 793 -4.80 3.54 -5.51
N LEU A 794 -4.60 3.50 -6.83
CA LEU A 794 -4.97 4.57 -7.75
C LEU A 794 -5.97 4.04 -8.76
N ALA A 795 -6.95 4.86 -9.12
CA ALA A 795 -7.82 4.61 -10.25
C ALA A 795 -8.04 5.90 -11.05
N ARG A 796 -8.33 5.75 -12.34
CA ARG A 796 -8.86 6.82 -13.19
C ARG A 796 -10.37 6.71 -13.21
N THR A 797 -11.06 7.81 -12.95
CA THR A 797 -12.50 7.91 -13.14
C THR A 797 -12.84 8.09 -14.63
N ALA A 798 -14.11 7.91 -15.00
CA ALA A 798 -14.60 8.13 -16.36
C ALA A 798 -14.32 9.56 -16.89
N ASN A 799 -14.23 10.56 -15.99
CA ASN A 799 -13.90 11.95 -16.32
C ASN A 799 -12.39 12.20 -16.43
N GLY A 800 -11.57 11.18 -16.18
CA GLY A 800 -10.11 11.27 -16.20
C GLY A 800 -9.49 11.77 -14.89
N ASP A 801 -10.28 12.05 -13.85
CA ASP A 801 -9.74 12.44 -12.54
C ASP A 801 -9.13 11.24 -11.81
N TRP A 802 -8.15 11.48 -10.93
CA TRP A 802 -7.47 10.45 -10.14
C TRP A 802 -8.20 10.19 -8.83
N GLN A 803 -8.71 8.97 -8.65
CA GLN A 803 -9.19 8.50 -7.35
C GLN A 803 -8.03 7.82 -6.62
N VAL A 804 -7.80 8.24 -5.36
CA VAL A 804 -6.74 7.72 -4.50
C VAL A 804 -7.36 7.23 -3.21
N ARG A 805 -7.03 6.00 -2.80
CA ARG A 805 -7.48 5.39 -1.54
C ARG A 805 -6.34 4.62 -0.89
N GLY A 806 -6.54 4.20 0.36
CA GLY A 806 -5.58 3.36 1.08
C GLY A 806 -4.30 4.06 1.47
N MET A 807 -4.32 5.40 1.59
CA MET A 807 -3.13 6.17 1.95
C MET A 807 -2.75 6.02 3.43
N ASP A 808 -3.60 5.46 4.30
CA ASP A 808 -3.32 5.11 5.72
C ASP A 808 -2.37 6.08 6.46
N GLY A 809 -2.79 7.33 6.61
CA GLY A 809 -1.97 8.39 7.24
C GLY A 809 -1.01 9.13 6.30
N LEU A 810 -0.62 8.57 5.15
CA LEU A 810 0.08 9.30 4.09
C LEU A 810 -0.77 10.45 3.54
N ARG A 811 -0.15 11.62 3.37
CA ARG A 811 -0.86 12.87 2.99
C ARG A 811 -0.22 13.59 1.80
N THR A 812 0.56 12.90 0.98
CA THR A 812 1.24 13.54 -0.16
C THR A 812 1.21 12.68 -1.40
N LEU A 813 0.88 13.31 -2.53
CA LEU A 813 1.12 12.79 -3.87
C LEU A 813 2.16 13.67 -4.57
N ARG A 814 3.19 13.05 -5.11
CA ARG A 814 4.17 13.69 -5.99
C ARG A 814 3.75 13.52 -7.44
N LEU A 815 3.69 14.63 -8.17
CA LEU A 815 3.37 14.69 -9.59
C LEU A 815 4.62 14.98 -10.40
N ASP A 816 4.69 14.36 -11.57
CA ASP A 816 5.50 14.89 -12.67
C ASP A 816 4.92 16.25 -13.08
N PRO A 817 5.72 17.33 -13.16
CA PRO A 817 5.23 18.65 -13.59
C PRO A 817 4.47 18.63 -14.92
N ALA A 818 4.77 17.69 -15.82
CA ALA A 818 4.08 17.51 -17.10
C ALA A 818 2.61 17.08 -16.96
N LEU A 819 2.20 16.55 -15.80
CA LEU A 819 0.79 16.24 -15.51
C LEU A 819 -0.08 17.48 -15.26
N GLY A 820 0.53 18.66 -15.09
CA GLY A 820 -0.18 19.90 -14.76
C GLY A 820 -0.36 20.11 -13.26
N TRP A 821 -1.34 20.93 -12.89
CA TRP A 821 -1.58 21.39 -11.53
C TRP A 821 -2.90 20.83 -10.98
N PRO A 822 -3.02 20.65 -9.65
CA PRO A 822 -4.31 20.35 -9.03
C PRO A 822 -5.36 21.42 -9.34
N ASP A 823 -6.54 21.00 -9.79
CA ASP A 823 -7.74 21.82 -9.83
C ASP A 823 -8.40 21.78 -8.46
N LEU A 824 -8.21 22.83 -7.66
CA LEU A 824 -8.64 22.86 -6.26
C LEU A 824 -10.15 22.99 -6.11
N GLY A 825 -10.87 23.45 -7.15
CA GLY A 825 -12.33 23.55 -7.13
C GLY A 825 -13.03 22.23 -7.46
N ARG A 826 -12.41 21.38 -8.29
CA ARG A 826 -12.93 20.05 -8.65
C ARG A 826 -12.38 18.91 -7.79
N SER A 827 -11.23 19.11 -7.16
CA SER A 827 -10.61 18.08 -6.31
C SER A 827 -11.29 17.98 -4.95
N VAL A 828 -11.27 16.79 -4.36
CA VAL A 828 -11.73 16.50 -2.99
C VAL A 828 -10.56 15.93 -2.20
N GLY A 829 -10.37 16.44 -0.98
CA GLY A 829 -9.27 16.00 -0.10
C GLY A 829 -7.90 16.57 -0.47
N VAL A 830 -7.85 17.65 -1.27
CA VAL A 830 -6.60 18.33 -1.68
C VAL A 830 -6.51 19.69 -0.99
N ALA A 831 -5.44 19.91 -0.24
CA ALA A 831 -5.21 21.12 0.54
C ALA A 831 -4.36 22.17 -0.18
N GLY A 832 -3.46 21.72 -1.06
CA GLY A 832 -2.59 22.61 -1.80
C GLY A 832 -1.45 21.87 -2.49
N VAL A 833 -0.47 22.62 -2.98
CA VAL A 833 0.61 22.10 -3.80
C VAL A 833 1.85 22.97 -3.71
N ARG A 834 3.00 22.35 -3.44
CA ARG A 834 4.32 22.99 -3.46
C ARG A 834 5.14 22.45 -4.63
N ASP A 835 5.65 23.35 -5.46
CA ASP A 835 6.56 22.99 -6.56
C ASP A 835 8.01 23.09 -6.06
N LEU A 836 8.79 22.03 -6.26
CA LEU A 836 10.20 21.94 -5.89
C LEU A 836 11.02 21.41 -7.09
N PRO A 837 12.36 21.61 -7.13
CA PRO A 837 13.20 21.04 -8.19
C PRO A 837 13.06 19.52 -8.34
N GLN A 838 12.75 18.81 -7.25
CA GLN A 838 12.57 17.36 -7.21
C GLN A 838 11.20 16.87 -7.72
N GLY A 839 10.22 17.76 -7.86
CA GLY A 839 8.86 17.44 -8.29
C GLY A 839 7.79 18.34 -7.66
N ARG A 840 6.54 18.08 -8.05
CA ARG A 840 5.36 18.81 -7.57
C ARG A 840 4.66 18.03 -6.48
N TYR A 841 4.64 18.55 -5.25
CA TYR A 841 4.13 17.85 -4.07
C TYR A 841 2.74 18.38 -3.70
N VAL A 842 1.72 17.55 -3.91
CA VAL A 842 0.32 17.84 -3.59
C VAL A 842 0.02 17.39 -2.17
N ALA A 843 -0.40 18.31 -1.32
CA ALA A 843 -0.81 18.03 0.05
C ALA A 843 -2.27 17.58 0.08
N LEU A 844 -2.53 16.46 0.76
CA LEU A 844 -3.85 15.88 0.96
C LEU A 844 -4.34 16.14 2.39
N SER A 845 -5.65 16.34 2.55
CA SER A 845 -6.29 16.47 3.87
C SER A 845 -6.89 15.16 4.39
N SER A 846 -6.91 14.12 3.57
CA SER A 846 -7.55 12.85 3.88
C SER A 846 -6.73 11.66 3.35
N ASP A 847 -7.04 10.46 3.83
CA ASP A 847 -6.50 9.18 3.33
C ASP A 847 -7.19 8.69 2.05
N HIS A 848 -8.22 9.40 1.60
CA HIS A 848 -8.87 9.26 0.31
C HIS A 848 -8.94 10.64 -0.37
N ALA A 849 -8.71 10.67 -1.67
CA ALA A 849 -8.76 11.91 -2.45
C ALA A 849 -9.28 11.68 -3.87
N LEU A 850 -9.96 12.69 -4.40
CA LEU A 850 -10.22 12.83 -5.84
C LEU A 850 -9.36 14.00 -6.34
N LEU A 851 -8.38 13.71 -7.18
CA LEU A 851 -7.47 14.71 -7.73
C LEU A 851 -7.82 14.98 -9.19
N ALA A 852 -8.45 16.12 -9.43
CA ALA A 852 -8.62 16.70 -10.76
C ALA A 852 -7.40 17.54 -11.12
N LEU A 853 -7.01 17.54 -12.39
CA LEU A 853 -5.85 18.28 -12.88
C LEU A 853 -6.25 19.33 -13.93
N ARG A 854 -5.48 20.42 -13.99
CA ARG A 854 -5.62 21.54 -14.93
C ARG A 854 -4.25 22.02 -15.43
N PRO A 855 -4.16 22.66 -16.61
CA PRO A 855 -2.87 23.08 -17.17
C PRO A 855 -2.15 24.18 -16.38
N GLU A 856 -2.91 25.07 -15.73
CA GLU A 856 -2.41 26.23 -15.00
C GLU A 856 -2.70 26.14 -13.51
N ARG A 857 -1.85 26.76 -12.69
CA ARG A 857 -1.99 26.75 -11.23
C ARG A 857 -3.29 27.43 -10.79
N ASP A 858 -4.06 26.77 -9.93
CA ASP A 858 -5.34 27.29 -9.43
C ASP A 858 -5.15 28.54 -8.54
N PRO A 859 -5.88 29.66 -8.75
CA PRO A 859 -5.67 30.89 -7.99
C PRO A 859 -6.24 30.89 -6.57
N ARG A 860 -7.05 29.89 -6.20
CA ARG A 860 -7.65 29.80 -4.85
C ARG A 860 -6.58 29.74 -3.75
N PRO A 861 -6.91 30.20 -2.52
CA PRO A 861 -6.05 30.04 -1.36
C PRO A 861 -5.65 28.57 -1.16
N ALA A 862 -4.37 28.27 -1.10
CA ALA A 862 -3.89 26.88 -1.05
C ALA A 862 -2.74 26.72 -0.05
N LEU A 863 -2.70 25.60 0.67
CA LEU A 863 -1.60 25.26 1.57
C LEU A 863 -0.29 25.08 0.78
N GLU A 864 0.78 25.72 1.25
CA GLU A 864 2.13 25.58 0.70
C GLU A 864 3.07 24.92 1.69
N LEU A 865 2.99 25.34 2.96
CA LEU A 865 3.81 24.82 4.04
C LEU A 865 3.01 24.68 5.33
N ALA A 866 3.24 23.62 6.09
CA ALA A 866 2.93 23.57 7.53
C ALA A 866 3.97 22.75 8.29
N ASN A 867 4.24 23.14 9.54
CA ASN A 867 5.21 22.44 10.42
C ASN A 867 4.62 21.26 11.20
N ILE A 868 3.30 21.08 11.20
CA ILE A 868 2.60 19.99 11.88
C ILE A 868 1.59 19.30 10.94
N PRO A 869 1.18 18.05 11.24
CA PRO A 869 0.24 17.30 10.40
C PRO A 869 -1.12 17.97 10.20
N LEU A 870 -1.58 17.94 8.94
CA LEU A 870 -2.90 18.42 8.54
C LEU A 870 -3.95 17.35 8.87
N ARG A 871 -5.09 17.77 9.41
CA ARG A 871 -6.19 16.87 9.78
C ARG A 871 -7.42 17.06 8.91
N ASP A 872 -7.70 18.30 8.49
CA ASP A 872 -8.80 18.59 7.57
C ASP A 872 -8.52 19.89 6.79
N TRP A 873 -9.03 19.96 5.56
CA TRP A 873 -9.00 21.13 4.69
C TRP A 873 -10.17 21.08 3.73
N ARG A 874 -11.05 22.08 3.81
CA ARG A 874 -12.28 22.16 3.01
C ARG A 874 -12.54 23.58 2.55
N TYR A 875 -12.64 23.76 1.23
CA TYR A 875 -13.12 25.02 0.64
C TYR A 875 -14.59 25.23 1.01
N VAL A 876 -14.89 26.35 1.66
CA VAL A 876 -16.27 26.83 1.89
C VAL A 876 -16.75 27.60 0.65
N ASN A 877 -15.84 28.36 0.04
CA ASN A 877 -15.99 29.02 -1.25
C ASN A 877 -14.57 29.34 -1.80
N ASP A 878 -14.49 30.06 -2.91
CA ASP A 878 -13.22 30.39 -3.59
C ASP A 878 -12.22 31.22 -2.77
N ARG A 879 -12.66 31.85 -1.66
CA ARG A 879 -11.84 32.74 -0.82
C ARG A 879 -11.82 32.34 0.65
N GLN A 880 -12.52 31.27 1.02
CA GLN A 880 -12.67 30.82 2.39
C GLN A 880 -12.44 29.32 2.52
N VAL A 881 -11.59 28.95 3.47
CA VAL A 881 -11.24 27.56 3.78
C VAL A 881 -11.47 27.29 5.26
N SER A 882 -12.11 26.15 5.56
CA SER A 882 -12.13 25.55 6.89
C SER A 882 -10.99 24.55 7.00
N PHE A 883 -10.21 24.58 8.08
CA PHE A 883 -9.07 23.66 8.25
C PHE A 883 -8.84 23.25 9.70
N SER A 884 -8.14 22.12 9.86
CA SER A 884 -7.72 21.59 11.15
C SER A 884 -6.30 21.05 11.10
N PHE A 885 -5.51 21.29 12.13
CA PHE A 885 -4.15 20.75 12.32
C PHE A 885 -4.01 20.16 13.72
N ALA A 886 -3.18 19.13 13.87
CA ALA A 886 -2.85 18.61 15.20
C ALA A 886 -1.45 17.98 15.21
N GLY A 887 -0.59 18.48 16.10
CA GLY A 887 0.76 18.00 16.32
C GLY A 887 1.30 18.40 17.70
N GLN A 888 2.63 18.47 17.83
CA GLN A 888 3.30 18.70 19.12
C GLN A 888 3.98 20.08 19.24
N PHE A 889 3.95 20.87 18.17
CA PHE A 889 4.54 22.20 18.08
C PHE A 889 3.46 23.24 17.79
N ASN A 890 3.71 24.50 18.14
CA ASN A 890 2.83 25.60 17.74
C ASN A 890 2.73 25.65 16.21
N LEU A 891 1.52 25.83 15.69
CA LEU A 891 1.25 25.81 14.26
C LEU A 891 1.93 27.00 13.56
N GLU A 892 2.79 26.68 12.61
CA GLU A 892 3.32 27.59 11.61
C GLU A 892 2.96 27.07 10.22
N PHE A 893 2.29 27.89 9.43
CA PHE A 893 1.91 27.52 8.08
C PHE A 893 1.88 28.72 7.14
N SER A 894 1.95 28.43 5.84
CA SER A 894 1.79 29.44 4.81
C SER A 894 0.84 28.98 3.72
N VAL A 895 0.12 29.95 3.17
CA VAL A 895 -0.80 29.74 2.06
C VAL A 895 -0.46 30.68 0.92
N ARG A 896 -0.64 30.19 -0.30
CA ARG A 896 -0.59 31.03 -1.50
C ARG A 896 -1.96 31.64 -1.72
N SER A 897 -2.02 32.95 -1.96
CA SER A 897 -3.24 33.69 -2.29
C SER A 897 -2.87 35.03 -2.94
N ALA A 898 -3.67 35.47 -3.91
CA ALA A 898 -3.52 36.79 -4.51
C ALA A 898 -3.99 37.94 -3.60
N SER A 899 -4.84 37.63 -2.61
CA SER A 899 -5.45 38.59 -1.68
C SER A 899 -4.96 38.40 -0.26
N ALA A 900 -5.13 39.41 0.59
CA ALA A 900 -4.72 39.38 1.98
C ALA A 900 -5.50 38.35 2.78
N CYS A 901 -4.79 37.47 3.46
CA CYS A 901 -5.39 36.39 4.23
C CYS A 901 -5.35 36.67 5.74
N ARG A 902 -6.41 36.26 6.44
CA ARG A 902 -6.47 36.18 7.90
C ARG A 902 -7.02 34.83 8.34
N VAL A 903 -6.66 34.41 9.55
CA VAL A 903 -7.21 33.23 10.21
C VAL A 903 -8.11 33.64 11.36
N GLU A 904 -9.27 33.02 11.47
CA GLU A 904 -10.20 33.15 12.60
C GLU A 904 -10.36 31.78 13.28
N VAL A 905 -10.08 31.71 14.58
CA VAL A 905 -10.15 30.46 15.36
C VAL A 905 -10.46 30.81 16.81
N GLN A 906 -11.42 30.11 17.43
CA GLN A 906 -11.84 30.32 18.82
C GLN A 906 -12.10 31.81 19.17
N GLY A 907 -12.70 32.56 18.24
CA GLY A 907 -12.99 34.00 18.41
C GLY A 907 -11.77 34.93 18.30
N GLN A 908 -10.57 34.40 18.10
CA GLN A 908 -9.34 35.15 17.88
C GLN A 908 -9.04 35.32 16.39
N ARG A 909 -8.38 36.44 16.04
CA ARG A 909 -8.00 36.77 14.67
C ARG A 909 -6.48 36.90 14.54
N TYR A 910 -5.93 36.23 13.52
CA TYR A 910 -4.51 36.28 13.19
C TYR A 910 -4.34 36.81 11.76
N ALA A 911 -3.72 37.97 11.59
CA ALA A 911 -3.43 38.52 10.26
C ALA A 911 -2.20 37.82 9.66
N GLY A 912 -2.26 37.48 8.37
CA GLY A 912 -1.13 36.89 7.67
C GLY A 912 -0.04 37.93 7.36
N LYS A 913 1.22 37.50 7.37
CA LYS A 913 2.35 38.31 6.89
C LYS A 913 2.66 37.92 5.45
N SER A 914 2.64 38.89 4.54
CA SER A 914 2.95 38.66 3.12
C SER A 914 4.46 38.61 2.90
N GLU A 915 4.96 37.53 2.31
CA GLU A 915 6.35 37.36 1.91
C GLU A 915 6.42 36.46 0.67
N GLN A 916 7.12 36.89 -0.38
CA GLN A 916 7.35 36.11 -1.61
C GLN A 916 6.08 35.48 -2.23
N GLY A 917 4.94 36.19 -2.19
CA GLY A 917 3.67 35.71 -2.74
C GLY A 917 2.93 34.70 -1.86
N LEU A 918 3.39 34.51 -0.62
CA LEU A 918 2.76 33.68 0.41
C LEU A 918 2.29 34.52 1.59
N TRP A 919 1.26 34.03 2.27
CA TRP A 919 0.76 34.56 3.54
C TRP A 919 1.14 33.61 4.66
N HIS A 920 2.00 34.07 5.56
CA HIS A 920 2.54 33.31 6.67
C HIS A 920 1.77 33.55 7.97
N PHE A 921 1.54 32.48 8.72
CA PHE A 921 0.81 32.48 9.98
C PHE A 921 1.59 31.74 11.07
N GLN A 922 1.54 32.30 12.27
CA GLN A 922 2.03 31.66 13.50
C GLN A 922 0.90 31.69 14.52
N LEU A 923 0.44 30.51 14.93
CA LEU A 923 -0.64 30.34 15.90
C LEU A 923 -0.05 29.67 17.15
N PRO A 924 -0.28 30.20 18.36
CA PRO A 924 0.25 29.64 19.61
C PRO A 924 -0.56 28.40 20.07
N MET A 925 -0.88 27.52 19.13
CA MET A 925 -1.75 26.35 19.32
C MET A 925 -1.11 25.13 18.65
N LYS A 926 -1.06 24.01 19.36
CA LYS A 926 -0.59 22.71 18.84
C LYS A 926 -1.71 21.91 18.13
N GLN A 927 -2.94 22.23 18.48
CA GLN A 927 -4.15 21.69 17.89
C GLN A 927 -5.08 22.83 17.52
N VAL A 928 -5.53 22.82 16.27
CA VAL A 928 -6.43 23.78 15.67
C VAL A 928 -7.57 23.00 15.03
N SER A 929 -8.81 23.33 15.38
CA SER A 929 -10.00 22.66 14.88
C SER A 929 -10.97 23.69 14.31
N ASP A 930 -11.51 23.40 13.13
CA ASP A 930 -12.52 24.20 12.43
C ASP A 930 -12.15 25.68 12.23
N ALA A 931 -10.85 25.98 12.11
CA ALA A 931 -10.37 27.33 11.87
C ALA A 931 -10.73 27.81 10.47
N GLN A 932 -11.00 29.10 10.34
CA GLN A 932 -11.40 29.73 9.09
C GLN A 932 -10.26 30.57 8.53
N LEU A 933 -9.77 30.23 7.34
CA LEU A 933 -8.91 31.08 6.53
C LEU A 933 -9.78 31.93 5.60
N LEU A 934 -9.61 33.25 5.63
CA LEU A 934 -10.36 34.22 4.84
C LEU A 934 -9.39 35.07 4.04
N CYS A 935 -9.45 35.04 2.71
CA CYS A 935 -8.56 35.81 1.82
C CYS A 935 -9.35 36.81 0.98
N ASN A 936 -9.27 38.09 1.32
CA ASN A 936 -10.07 39.18 0.72
C ASN A 936 -9.23 40.35 0.25
#